data_AF-A0A7C3L5C8-F1
#
_entry.id   AF-A0A7C3L5C8-F1
#
_cell.length_a   1.000
_cell.length_b   1.000
_cell.length_c   1.000
_cell.angle_alpha   90.00
_cell.angle_beta   90.00
_cell.angle_gamma   90.00
#
_symmetry.space_group_name_H-M   'P 1'
#
loop_
_entity.id
_entity.type
_entity.pdbx_description
1 polymer ?
#
loop_
_entity_poly.entity_id
_entity_poly.type
_entity_poly.pdbx_seq_one_letter_code
_entity_poly.pdbx_strand_id
1 'polypeptide(L)'
;MYKITQLLFTTFMLFLLVACGSGSGGTIYGGSDTKQKEAIQTIATYAQDSTVVPTVQDYLDAGVTGVTNSNLTNINNEISTHTYDDVDEVTEIQSIVDTLMVQCAQVLTPAYNPSTLEQRTFPTPCDVPKGWITGHPPTDTVKPIISIKGNNPVILKVDENYTDAGATAMDDIDGNITDKVIVVNPVNTAIEGNYTITYNVKDTAGNSAKEVTRMVQVKQVSHVYGKDGRHPVSHHDEVDANMTTVYYPADIPDGVKVPVVFFASGYGSADSKDYESLLTFIASHGYYVIYAKHAWSNVFANMDKMLDNANGILPKLDTTRIGVLGHSLGGGYTFNILKHFSDMGYGTNGRFIMVLEGYYAYDLTKQEMQNLPSNTNVVMQQYGAGGNNAVNDTDPRITLTEFYMLDSIPNNQKDWQIVENADHRYPYGNGAYSTMQGILKPLDALMEYTFKGTASAHNIALEVGSDDPYAHGNGIQVVNPISDYGYKCDHDINVRIDYCDMAQWYSNKQLILHQKGHWLPSMAGNFSSRAAYINTLPFSGFTMVGNSYTNRVMESNTTLLPYSYIWDEVKDVKDLYPIKSNFLTVHMHYPGDFWDDAVWGNVIANFKTLAKVAKDLGYRGILYDDEAYDVESHKMINYKHGDAWYDDDAYKNPNYTFVEHSAKITARFQQIMEAMVSEYPAIDVLYYHSPVEGHIEANDGINGHPVVVNVGLERQHEWMGAMFTGLKKGLSHQATLHDMGEDYRLRTQAHFDDAYAWRKYTIASDATNDAVDATQHWILPLEERASWATEVHVNFMVSNEPLASDSYPEFDTTNTVGLNDMKTTLERALDKSDKYVTFYSASSSDNKGGRIPLDWLNDPATHADDGSAYSLDPDWKAMVEDVYTNKVLK
;
A
#
# COMPACT_ATOMS: atom_id res chain seq x y z
N MET A 1 74.98 -15.02 1.68
CA MET A 1 75.63 -13.98 2.50
C MET A 1 75.52 -14.40 3.95
N TYR A 2 76.68 -14.59 4.62
CA TYR A 2 76.94 -14.59 6.07
C TYR A 2 75.98 -15.39 6.98
N LYS A 3 76.38 -16.33 7.84
CA LYS A 3 77.66 -16.86 8.37
C LYS A 3 77.22 -17.94 9.39
N ILE A 4 77.94 -18.98 9.85
CA ILE A 4 79.18 -19.70 9.54
C ILE A 4 79.41 -20.63 10.76
N THR A 5 79.88 -21.88 10.55
CA THR A 5 80.73 -22.74 11.43
C THR A 5 80.20 -23.24 12.79
N GLN A 6 80.62 -24.37 13.40
CA GLN A 6 81.64 -25.43 13.18
C GLN A 6 81.23 -26.59 14.16
N LEU A 7 81.31 -27.89 13.83
CA LEU A 7 82.51 -28.76 13.79
C LEU A 7 83.15 -28.90 15.20
N LEU A 8 83.34 -30.09 15.79
CA LEU A 8 84.57 -30.92 15.74
C LEU A 8 84.53 -31.89 16.96
N PHE A 9 84.83 -33.21 16.90
CA PHE A 9 86.14 -33.92 16.97
C PHE A 9 85.75 -35.36 17.45
N THR A 10 86.34 -36.52 17.12
CA THR A 10 87.66 -36.91 16.58
C THR A 10 87.68 -38.44 16.34
N THR A 11 88.28 -38.89 15.21
CA THR A 11 89.31 -39.97 15.00
C THR A 11 89.23 -41.31 15.79
N PHE A 12 89.58 -42.51 15.31
CA PHE A 12 90.48 -43.06 14.26
C PHE A 12 90.16 -44.59 14.15
N MET A 13 90.15 -45.27 12.98
CA MET A 13 91.29 -45.99 12.36
C MET A 13 92.05 -46.93 13.34
N LEU A 14 92.54 -48.14 13.05
CA LEU A 14 92.74 -48.97 11.86
C LEU A 14 93.50 -50.25 12.32
N PHE A 15 93.20 -51.42 11.74
CA PHE A 15 94.12 -52.51 11.35
C PHE A 15 94.96 -53.37 12.35
N LEU A 16 94.79 -54.69 12.14
CA LEU A 16 95.78 -55.76 11.87
C LEU A 16 96.65 -56.43 12.98
N LEU A 17 96.71 -57.77 12.79
CA LEU A 17 97.85 -58.70 12.88
C LEU A 17 98.23 -59.33 14.23
N VAL A 18 97.92 -60.65 14.31
CA VAL A 18 98.87 -61.76 14.49
C VAL A 18 99.78 -61.77 15.73
N ALA A 19 99.58 -62.76 16.61
CA ALA A 19 100.51 -63.91 16.79
C ALA A 19 100.24 -64.66 18.10
N CYS A 20 99.99 -65.96 17.95
CA CYS A 20 100.64 -67.09 18.64
C CYS A 20 101.09 -66.93 20.12
N GLY A 21 100.59 -67.86 20.96
CA GLY A 21 101.51 -68.77 21.63
C GLY A 21 101.37 -68.94 23.13
N SER A 22 100.95 -70.15 23.52
CA SER A 22 101.36 -70.93 24.71
C SER A 22 101.12 -70.31 26.10
N GLY A 23 100.57 -71.00 27.10
CA GLY A 23 100.37 -72.42 27.33
C GLY A 23 100.47 -72.67 28.84
N SER A 24 99.83 -73.76 29.32
CA SER A 24 99.96 -74.39 30.64
C SER A 24 99.56 -73.56 31.88
N GLY A 25 98.84 -74.08 32.88
CA GLY A 25 98.34 -75.42 33.17
C GLY A 25 97.95 -75.50 34.65
N GLY A 26 96.87 -76.25 34.94
CA GLY A 26 96.50 -76.78 36.27
C GLY A 26 95.77 -75.81 37.22
N THR A 27 94.79 -76.19 38.04
CA THR A 27 94.15 -77.49 38.31
C THR A 27 92.84 -77.22 39.09
N ILE A 28 91.72 -77.76 38.59
CA ILE A 28 90.50 -78.30 39.23
C ILE A 28 90.11 -77.83 40.66
N TYR A 29 88.97 -77.13 40.77
CA TYR A 29 87.79 -77.43 41.63
C TYR A 29 86.57 -76.64 41.10
N GLY A 30 85.44 -77.30 40.79
CA GLY A 30 84.15 -76.62 40.56
C GLY A 30 83.25 -77.21 39.48
N GLY A 31 82.72 -78.42 39.66
CA GLY A 31 81.80 -79.08 38.71
C GLY A 31 80.40 -78.44 38.52
N SER A 32 80.13 -77.25 39.08
CA SER A 32 78.90 -76.48 38.85
C SER A 32 79.10 -75.27 37.92
N ASP A 33 80.32 -74.76 37.79
CA ASP A 33 80.60 -73.51 37.05
C ASP A 33 80.66 -73.72 35.52
N THR A 34 80.97 -74.93 35.05
CA THR A 34 81.02 -75.25 33.60
C THR A 34 79.62 -75.44 33.00
N LYS A 35 78.73 -76.17 33.68
CA LYS A 35 77.35 -76.40 33.21
C LYS A 35 76.52 -75.11 33.17
N GLN A 36 76.70 -74.26 34.19
CA GLN A 36 76.01 -72.97 34.25
C GLN A 36 76.43 -72.05 33.10
N LYS A 37 77.73 -71.99 32.78
CA LYS A 37 78.26 -71.21 31.65
C LYS A 37 77.76 -71.70 30.29
N GLU A 38 77.71 -73.02 30.08
CA GLU A 38 77.17 -73.61 28.84
C GLU A 38 75.67 -73.30 28.66
N ALA A 39 74.90 -73.34 29.76
CA ALA A 39 73.48 -73.03 29.75
C ALA A 39 73.20 -71.53 29.48
N ILE A 40 73.94 -70.62 30.13
CA ILE A 40 73.85 -69.17 29.85
C ILE A 40 74.21 -68.88 28.40
N GLN A 41 75.29 -69.50 27.88
CA GLN A 41 75.69 -69.33 26.49
C GLN A 41 74.61 -69.81 25.50
N THR A 42 73.89 -70.89 25.83
CA THR A 42 72.76 -71.38 25.01
C THR A 42 71.63 -70.35 24.96
N ILE A 43 71.28 -69.76 26.11
CA ILE A 43 70.24 -68.71 26.22
C ILE A 43 70.67 -67.44 25.47
N ALA A 44 71.93 -67.00 25.63
CA ALA A 44 72.45 -65.81 24.96
C ALA A 44 72.56 -65.97 23.43
N THR A 45 72.96 -67.15 22.97
CA THR A 45 72.99 -67.47 21.53
C THR A 45 71.58 -67.44 20.96
N TYR A 46 70.60 -67.97 21.70
CA TYR A 46 69.20 -67.92 21.28
C TYR A 46 68.65 -66.50 21.18
N ALA A 47 69.04 -65.60 22.10
CA ALA A 47 68.70 -64.18 21.98
C ALA A 47 69.26 -63.57 20.67
N GLN A 48 70.47 -63.96 20.28
CA GLN A 48 71.13 -63.45 19.09
C GLN A 48 70.54 -63.97 17.76
N ASP A 49 70.23 -65.26 17.67
CA ASP A 49 69.93 -65.90 16.39
C ASP A 49 68.61 -66.70 16.35
N SER A 50 67.98 -66.91 17.51
CA SER A 50 66.75 -67.68 17.68
C SER A 50 66.81 -69.13 17.17
N THR A 51 68.00 -69.71 16.99
CA THR A 51 68.16 -71.01 16.30
C THR A 51 68.02 -72.22 17.24
N VAL A 52 68.53 -72.12 18.47
CA VAL A 52 68.44 -73.19 19.48
C VAL A 52 67.55 -72.73 20.62
N VAL A 53 66.29 -73.18 20.62
CA VAL A 53 65.29 -72.76 21.61
C VAL A 53 65.63 -73.32 22.99
N PRO A 54 65.88 -72.47 24.02
CA PRO A 54 66.18 -72.91 25.37
C PRO A 54 65.02 -73.65 26.00
N THR A 55 65.32 -74.68 26.77
CA THR A 55 64.37 -75.48 27.54
C THR A 55 64.30 -74.99 28.98
N VAL A 56 63.28 -75.44 29.74
CA VAL A 56 63.22 -75.16 31.20
C VAL A 56 64.49 -75.62 31.91
N GLN A 57 65.10 -76.72 31.46
CA GLN A 57 66.33 -77.25 32.05
C GLN A 57 67.52 -76.32 31.80
N ASP A 58 67.59 -75.66 30.65
CA ASP A 58 68.67 -74.71 30.35
C ASP A 58 68.60 -73.49 31.28
N TYR A 59 67.40 -72.95 31.54
CA TYR A 59 67.25 -71.87 32.53
C TYR A 59 67.58 -72.33 33.95
N LEU A 60 67.15 -73.53 34.33
CA LEU A 60 67.46 -74.10 35.65
C LEU A 60 68.97 -74.32 35.84
N ASP A 61 69.65 -74.85 34.83
CA ASP A 61 71.09 -75.09 34.83
C ASP A 61 71.89 -73.78 34.80
N ALA A 62 71.35 -72.73 34.17
CA ALA A 62 71.87 -71.36 34.23
C ALA A 62 71.71 -70.70 35.62
N GLY A 63 70.91 -71.27 36.52
CA GLY A 63 70.63 -70.73 37.86
C GLY A 63 69.45 -69.76 37.90
N VAL A 64 68.64 -69.71 36.83
CA VAL A 64 67.45 -68.87 36.73
C VAL A 64 66.24 -69.61 37.29
N THR A 65 65.48 -68.95 38.14
CA THR A 65 64.30 -69.48 38.82
C THR A 65 63.02 -68.84 38.26
N GLY A 66 61.88 -69.51 38.43
CA GLY A 66 60.57 -69.02 37.95
C GLY A 66 60.20 -69.45 36.52
N VAL A 67 61.10 -70.11 35.79
CA VAL A 67 60.82 -70.72 34.50
C VAL A 67 60.17 -72.09 34.68
N THR A 68 59.07 -72.33 33.99
CA THR A 68 58.26 -73.55 34.03
C THR A 68 57.78 -73.88 32.62
N ASN A 69 57.25 -75.09 32.41
CA ASN A 69 56.71 -75.44 31.08
C ASN A 69 55.56 -74.53 30.64
N SER A 70 54.84 -73.90 31.58
CA SER A 70 53.69 -73.04 31.25
C SER A 70 54.06 -71.64 30.80
N ASN A 71 55.23 -71.10 31.19
CA ASN A 71 55.69 -69.76 30.81
C ASN A 71 56.94 -69.78 29.92
N LEU A 72 57.52 -70.97 29.64
CA LEU A 72 58.72 -71.13 28.84
C LEU A 72 58.63 -70.43 27.47
N THR A 73 57.52 -70.58 26.75
CA THR A 73 57.37 -69.96 25.43
C THR A 73 57.42 -68.44 25.50
N ASN A 74 56.80 -67.84 26.51
CA ASN A 74 56.80 -66.39 26.67
C ASN A 74 58.17 -65.88 27.09
N ILE A 75 58.84 -66.59 27.99
CA ILE A 75 60.21 -66.28 28.42
C ILE A 75 61.17 -66.37 27.23
N ASN A 76 61.09 -67.43 26.43
CA ASN A 76 61.90 -67.56 25.23
C ASN A 76 61.61 -66.44 24.22
N ASN A 77 60.34 -66.13 23.98
CA ASN A 77 60.00 -65.01 23.09
C ASN A 77 60.59 -63.69 23.60
N GLU A 78 60.53 -63.42 24.90
CA GLU A 78 61.11 -62.20 25.48
C GLU A 78 62.65 -62.19 25.35
N ILE A 79 63.30 -63.31 25.67
CA ILE A 79 64.75 -63.49 25.53
C ILE A 79 65.18 -63.26 24.07
N SER A 80 64.41 -63.73 23.09
CA SER A 80 64.67 -63.52 21.65
C SER A 80 64.65 -62.05 21.18
N THR A 81 64.15 -61.14 22.02
CA THR A 81 64.15 -59.70 21.71
C THR A 81 65.39 -58.95 22.22
N HIS A 82 66.19 -59.62 23.05
CA HIS A 82 67.40 -59.07 23.65
C HIS A 82 68.63 -59.43 22.82
N THR A 83 69.72 -58.69 22.98
CA THR A 83 70.98 -59.04 22.32
C THR A 83 71.74 -60.07 23.16
N TYR A 84 72.76 -60.70 22.57
CA TYR A 84 73.61 -61.65 23.28
C TYR A 84 74.14 -61.07 24.61
N ASP A 85 74.64 -59.83 24.57
CA ASP A 85 75.26 -59.13 25.70
C ASP A 85 74.23 -58.66 26.76
N ASP A 86 72.93 -58.74 26.48
CA ASP A 86 71.87 -58.38 27.45
C ASP A 86 71.40 -59.60 28.28
N VAL A 87 71.89 -60.79 27.95
CA VAL A 87 71.51 -62.08 28.56
C VAL A 87 72.72 -63.01 28.75
N ASP A 88 73.93 -62.45 28.84
CA ASP A 88 75.17 -63.22 29.04
C ASP A 88 75.55 -63.39 30.52
N GLU A 89 74.80 -62.76 31.43
CA GLU A 89 74.86 -63.02 32.86
C GLU A 89 73.53 -63.52 33.46
N VAL A 90 73.61 -64.41 34.45
CA VAL A 90 72.42 -65.00 35.13
C VAL A 90 71.50 -63.94 35.74
N THR A 91 72.07 -62.84 36.25
CA THR A 91 71.32 -61.74 36.86
C THR A 91 70.48 -60.97 35.85
N GLU A 92 70.95 -60.87 34.62
CA GLU A 92 70.23 -60.18 33.54
C GLU A 92 69.07 -61.05 33.06
N ILE A 93 69.34 -62.34 32.83
CA ILE A 93 68.30 -63.32 32.49
C ILE A 93 67.24 -63.41 33.59
N GLN A 94 67.65 -63.46 34.87
CA GLN A 94 66.71 -63.47 36.00
C GLN A 94 65.89 -62.18 36.08
N SER A 95 66.48 -61.01 35.81
CA SER A 95 65.76 -59.74 35.78
C SER A 95 64.70 -59.71 34.68
N ILE A 96 65.00 -60.27 33.50
CA ILE A 96 64.05 -60.39 32.39
C ILE A 96 62.91 -61.34 32.77
N VAL A 97 63.24 -62.51 33.33
CA VAL A 97 62.23 -63.48 33.80
C VAL A 97 61.34 -62.88 34.89
N ASP A 98 61.91 -62.22 35.90
CA ASP A 98 61.15 -61.60 36.99
C ASP A 98 60.26 -60.47 36.48
N THR A 99 60.77 -59.64 35.56
CA THR A 99 60.00 -58.56 34.93
C THR A 99 58.82 -59.12 34.14
N LEU A 100 59.06 -60.16 33.35
CA LEU A 100 58.02 -60.83 32.58
C LEU A 100 56.99 -61.53 33.47
N MET A 101 57.41 -62.11 34.59
CA MET A 101 56.52 -62.74 35.56
C MET A 101 55.59 -61.72 36.26
N VAL A 102 56.07 -60.50 36.51
CA VAL A 102 55.23 -59.39 36.97
C VAL A 102 54.28 -58.92 35.86
N GLN A 103 54.75 -58.85 34.61
CA GLN A 103 53.93 -58.44 33.46
C GLN A 103 52.84 -59.45 33.09
N CYS A 104 53.09 -60.76 33.24
CA CYS A 104 52.16 -61.84 32.90
C CYS A 104 51.30 -62.33 34.08
N ALA A 105 51.17 -61.55 35.17
CA ALA A 105 50.36 -61.93 36.31
C ALA A 105 48.91 -62.29 35.89
N GLN A 106 48.28 -63.25 36.58
CA GLN A 106 46.92 -63.75 36.30
C GLN A 106 45.86 -62.67 36.52
N VAL A 107 45.67 -61.82 35.51
CA VAL A 107 44.71 -60.73 35.47
C VAL A 107 43.93 -60.82 34.16
N LEU A 108 42.60 -60.97 34.27
CA LEU A 108 41.71 -60.95 33.12
C LEU A 108 41.96 -59.68 32.29
N THR A 109 42.50 -59.87 31.09
CA THR A 109 42.98 -58.79 30.23
C THR A 109 42.07 -58.70 29.01
N PRO A 110 41.16 -57.70 28.94
CA PRO A 110 40.42 -57.42 27.72
C PRO A 110 41.40 -56.98 26.62
N ALA A 111 41.18 -57.43 25.39
CA ALA A 111 41.91 -56.98 24.21
C ALA A 111 41.01 -56.98 22.98
N TYR A 112 41.36 -56.16 21.98
CA TYR A 112 40.62 -56.07 20.73
C TYR A 112 41.54 -56.25 19.51
N ASN A 113 40.98 -56.80 18.43
CA ASN A 113 41.64 -56.93 17.14
C ASN A 113 41.31 -55.73 16.24
N PRO A 114 42.27 -54.86 15.88
CA PRO A 114 42.00 -53.69 15.05
C PRO A 114 41.62 -54.05 13.60
N SER A 115 41.98 -55.23 13.11
CA SER A 115 41.69 -55.66 11.73
C SER A 115 40.33 -56.34 11.56
N THR A 116 39.84 -57.02 12.60
CA THR A 116 38.57 -57.75 12.57
C THR A 116 37.49 -57.17 13.47
N LEU A 117 37.82 -56.15 14.28
CA LEU A 117 36.98 -55.52 15.29
C LEU A 117 36.48 -56.48 16.39
N GLU A 118 37.08 -57.66 16.48
CA GLU A 118 36.71 -58.67 17.47
C GLU A 118 37.23 -58.30 18.87
N GLN A 119 36.41 -58.48 19.90
CA GLN A 119 36.76 -58.22 21.30
C GLN A 119 36.68 -59.50 22.13
N ARG A 120 37.72 -59.78 22.93
CA ARG A 120 37.80 -60.95 23.80
C ARG A 120 38.55 -60.62 25.10
N THR A 121 38.32 -61.41 26.14
CA THR A 121 39.07 -61.32 27.40
C THR A 121 40.02 -62.51 27.51
N PHE A 122 41.29 -62.23 27.77
CA PHE A 122 42.35 -63.24 27.91
C PHE A 122 42.72 -63.43 29.38
N PRO A 123 43.15 -64.64 29.81
CA PRO A 123 43.49 -64.90 31.20
C PRO A 123 44.63 -64.03 31.75
N THR A 124 45.62 -63.70 30.91
CA THR A 124 46.76 -62.84 31.24
C THR A 124 47.11 -61.89 30.07
N PRO A 125 47.90 -60.82 30.31
CA PRO A 125 48.39 -59.95 29.25
C PRO A 125 49.23 -60.68 28.18
N CYS A 126 49.90 -61.77 28.56
CA CYS A 126 50.79 -62.52 27.69
C CYS A 126 50.07 -63.56 26.83
N ASP A 127 48.77 -63.80 27.09
CA ASP A 127 47.92 -64.66 26.26
C ASP A 127 47.28 -63.90 25.09
N VAL A 128 47.46 -62.58 25.01
CA VAL A 128 46.90 -61.74 23.96
C VAL A 128 47.64 -62.01 22.64
N PRO A 129 46.94 -62.47 21.57
CA PRO A 129 47.59 -62.84 20.32
C PRO A 129 48.29 -61.64 19.68
N LYS A 130 49.44 -61.88 19.04
CA LYS A 130 50.19 -60.87 18.30
C LYS A 130 49.29 -60.17 17.27
N GLY A 131 49.15 -58.84 17.39
CA GLY A 131 48.27 -58.01 16.56
C GLY A 131 46.98 -57.58 17.25
N TRP A 132 46.66 -58.10 18.44
CA TRP A 132 45.61 -57.58 19.32
C TRP A 132 46.19 -56.53 20.27
N ILE A 133 45.37 -55.54 20.64
CA ILE A 133 45.75 -54.44 21.54
C ILE A 133 45.04 -54.63 22.88
N THR A 134 45.79 -54.62 23.98
CA THR A 134 45.25 -54.72 25.35
C THR A 134 44.40 -53.49 25.68
N GLY A 135 43.20 -53.72 26.21
CA GLY A 135 42.19 -52.71 26.50
C GLY A 135 40.93 -52.87 25.65
N HIS A 136 40.03 -51.91 25.76
CA HIS A 136 38.91 -51.75 24.84
C HIS A 136 39.34 -50.83 23.69
N PRO A 137 38.73 -50.92 22.48
CA PRO A 137 38.97 -49.93 21.44
C PRO A 137 38.69 -48.53 22.01
N PRO A 138 39.44 -47.50 21.56
CA PRO A 138 39.19 -46.13 21.99
C PRO A 138 37.72 -45.81 21.74
N THR A 139 37.03 -45.34 22.78
CA THR A 139 35.63 -44.93 22.65
C THR A 139 35.62 -43.65 21.85
N ASP A 140 35.00 -43.69 20.67
CA ASP A 140 34.84 -42.51 19.84
C ASP A 140 33.88 -41.52 20.52
N THR A 141 34.43 -40.38 20.92
CA THR A 141 33.73 -39.31 21.63
C THR A 141 33.93 -37.95 20.96
N VAL A 142 34.69 -37.91 19.87
CA VAL A 142 34.99 -36.70 19.13
C VAL A 142 33.86 -36.49 18.13
N LYS A 143 33.49 -35.23 17.91
CA LYS A 143 32.39 -34.89 17.00
C LYS A 143 32.95 -34.68 15.60
N PRO A 144 32.23 -35.08 14.54
CA PRO A 144 32.60 -34.73 13.19
C PRO A 144 32.60 -33.22 12.96
N ILE A 145 33.45 -32.77 12.04
CA ILE A 145 33.59 -31.37 11.63
C ILE A 145 32.98 -31.20 10.23
N ILE A 146 32.00 -30.31 10.11
CA ILE A 146 31.38 -29.93 8.84
C ILE A 146 32.05 -28.65 8.30
N SER A 147 32.39 -28.63 7.01
CA SER A 147 32.91 -27.46 6.29
C SER A 147 32.03 -27.14 5.09
N ILE A 148 31.48 -25.93 5.03
CA ILE A 148 30.67 -25.44 3.91
C ILE A 148 31.56 -25.22 2.67
N LYS A 149 31.07 -25.60 1.49
CA LYS A 149 31.72 -25.29 0.20
C LYS A 149 31.11 -24.03 -0.42
N GLY A 150 31.92 -23.19 -1.06
CA GLY A 150 31.45 -22.00 -1.76
C GLY A 150 31.06 -20.84 -0.82
N ASN A 151 30.34 -19.86 -1.37
CA ASN A 151 30.06 -18.61 -0.67
C ASN A 151 29.06 -18.77 0.50
N ASN A 152 29.27 -17.99 1.55
CA ASN A 152 28.37 -17.82 2.68
C ASN A 152 28.54 -16.40 3.27
N PRO A 153 27.61 -15.45 3.03
CA PRO A 153 26.33 -15.64 2.35
C PRO A 153 26.45 -15.80 0.82
N VAL A 154 25.47 -16.49 0.21
CA VAL A 154 25.20 -16.44 -1.24
C VAL A 154 24.22 -15.30 -1.51
N ILE A 155 24.44 -14.53 -2.57
CA ILE A 155 23.51 -13.48 -3.01
C ILE A 155 22.96 -13.90 -4.36
N LEU A 156 21.64 -13.94 -4.48
CA LEU A 156 20.89 -14.28 -5.69
C LEU A 156 19.94 -13.15 -6.05
N LYS A 157 19.62 -13.04 -7.32
CA LYS A 157 18.45 -12.30 -7.80
C LYS A 157 17.22 -13.19 -7.70
N VAL A 158 16.04 -12.59 -7.58
CA VAL A 158 14.77 -13.32 -7.71
C VAL A 158 14.76 -14.09 -9.04
N ASP A 159 14.28 -15.33 -9.00
CA ASP A 159 14.23 -16.32 -10.08
C ASP A 159 15.60 -16.78 -10.62
N GLU A 160 16.71 -16.35 -10.04
CA GLU A 160 18.04 -16.84 -10.41
C GLU A 160 18.17 -18.32 -10.03
N ASN A 161 18.64 -19.14 -10.97
CA ASN A 161 18.86 -20.56 -10.71
C ASN A 161 19.86 -20.75 -9.56
N TYR A 162 19.44 -21.48 -8.53
CA TYR A 162 20.29 -21.78 -7.39
C TYR A 162 20.54 -23.28 -7.27
N THR A 163 21.80 -23.66 -7.15
CA THR A 163 22.23 -25.00 -6.74
C THR A 163 23.20 -24.86 -5.60
N ASP A 164 22.90 -25.52 -4.48
CA ASP A 164 23.75 -25.45 -3.30
C ASP A 164 25.10 -26.12 -3.56
N ALA A 165 26.20 -25.46 -3.19
CA ALA A 165 27.55 -25.99 -3.38
C ALA A 165 27.88 -27.13 -2.39
N GLY A 166 26.98 -27.42 -1.43
CA GLY A 166 27.11 -28.48 -0.45
C GLY A 166 28.07 -28.18 0.70
N ALA A 167 28.36 -29.21 1.47
CA ALA A 167 29.35 -29.22 2.54
C ALA A 167 30.15 -30.53 2.50
N THR A 168 31.30 -30.57 3.19
CA THR A 168 32.06 -31.79 3.49
C THR A 168 32.05 -32.06 4.99
N ALA A 169 32.18 -33.33 5.38
CA ALA A 169 32.33 -33.72 6.77
C ALA A 169 33.53 -34.67 6.95
N MET A 170 34.33 -34.41 7.99
CA MET A 170 35.47 -35.24 8.39
C MET A 170 35.36 -35.57 9.87
N ASP A 171 35.66 -36.82 10.19
CA ASP A 171 35.77 -37.36 11.53
C ASP A 171 37.17 -37.93 11.76
N ASP A 172 37.66 -37.95 13.00
CA ASP A 172 39.00 -38.43 13.33
C ASP A 172 39.14 -39.95 13.32
N ILE A 173 38.04 -40.70 13.52
CA ILE A 173 38.03 -42.18 13.49
C ILE A 173 37.35 -42.70 12.22
N ASP A 174 36.17 -42.17 11.86
CA ASP A 174 35.41 -42.60 10.68
C ASP A 174 35.95 -42.02 9.36
N GLY A 175 36.84 -41.03 9.43
CA GLY A 175 37.41 -40.36 8.26
C GLY A 175 36.38 -39.52 7.50
N ASN A 176 36.38 -39.61 6.16
CA ASN A 176 35.49 -38.79 5.34
C ASN A 176 34.06 -39.36 5.34
N ILE A 177 33.17 -38.68 6.05
CA ILE A 177 31.75 -39.04 6.15
C ILE A 177 30.83 -38.04 5.40
N THR A 178 31.36 -37.35 4.39
CA THR A 178 30.62 -36.34 3.61
C THR A 178 29.31 -36.90 3.03
N ASP A 179 29.28 -38.16 2.60
CA ASP A 179 28.09 -38.78 2.02
C ASP A 179 26.96 -39.02 3.04
N LYS A 180 27.26 -38.88 4.35
CA LYS A 180 26.29 -38.97 5.44
C LYS A 180 25.68 -37.62 5.84
N VAL A 181 26.09 -36.51 5.21
CA VAL A 181 25.59 -35.17 5.55
C VAL A 181 24.11 -35.05 5.17
N ILE A 182 23.30 -34.64 6.15
CA ILE A 182 21.89 -34.33 5.99
C ILE A 182 21.75 -32.83 5.74
N VAL A 183 21.07 -32.47 4.64
CA VAL A 183 20.86 -31.09 4.21
C VAL A 183 19.38 -30.75 4.28
N VAL A 184 19.04 -29.65 4.96
CA VAL A 184 17.71 -29.03 4.88
C VAL A 184 17.85 -27.72 4.12
N ASN A 185 17.27 -27.66 2.92
CA ASN A 185 17.36 -26.51 2.03
C ASN A 185 15.95 -25.93 1.74
N PRO A 186 15.53 -24.89 2.47
CA PRO A 186 14.23 -24.24 2.27
C PRO A 186 14.27 -23.09 1.24
N VAL A 187 15.36 -22.92 0.49
CA VAL A 187 15.53 -21.76 -0.41
C VAL A 187 14.45 -21.78 -1.49
N ASN A 188 13.69 -20.69 -1.57
CA ASN A 188 12.77 -20.41 -2.66
C ASN A 188 13.27 -19.16 -3.41
N THR A 189 13.80 -19.35 -4.62
CA THR A 189 14.36 -18.25 -5.41
C THR A 189 13.29 -17.33 -6.00
N ALA A 190 12.02 -17.72 -5.99
CA ALA A 190 10.91 -16.89 -6.47
C ALA A 190 10.44 -15.86 -5.43
N ILE A 191 10.88 -15.96 -4.17
CA ILE A 191 10.45 -15.07 -3.08
C ILE A 191 11.68 -14.37 -2.51
N GLU A 192 11.68 -13.03 -2.52
CA GLU A 192 12.72 -12.23 -1.86
C GLU A 192 12.81 -12.56 -0.37
N GLY A 193 14.02 -12.71 0.14
CA GLY A 193 14.22 -13.03 1.54
C GLY A 193 15.57 -13.64 1.87
N ASN A 194 15.76 -13.87 3.17
CA ASN A 194 16.94 -14.55 3.71
C ASN A 194 16.58 -15.98 4.08
N TYR A 195 17.19 -16.94 3.40
CA TYR A 195 16.99 -18.37 3.62
C TYR A 195 18.21 -18.96 4.33
N THR A 196 17.97 -19.92 5.21
CA THR A 196 19.02 -20.61 5.96
C THR A 196 19.00 -22.10 5.60
N ILE A 197 20.08 -22.57 4.97
CA ILE A 197 20.32 -24.00 4.74
C ILE A 197 21.07 -24.55 5.94
N THR A 198 20.63 -25.69 6.47
CA THR A 198 21.32 -26.36 7.59
C THR A 198 22.00 -27.65 7.13
N TYR A 199 23.21 -27.88 7.65
CA TYR A 199 23.99 -29.09 7.43
C TYR A 199 24.24 -29.76 8.77
N ASN A 200 23.90 -31.05 8.85
CA ASN A 200 24.11 -31.85 10.04
C ASN A 200 24.65 -33.23 9.66
N VAL A 201 25.41 -33.86 10.55
CA VAL A 201 25.93 -35.22 10.36
C VAL A 201 26.19 -35.85 11.72
N LYS A 202 26.10 -37.17 11.77
CA LYS A 202 26.44 -37.99 12.93
C LYS A 202 27.40 -39.09 12.47
N ASP A 203 28.45 -39.34 13.24
CA ASP A 203 29.36 -40.46 13.02
C ASP A 203 28.69 -41.81 13.34
N THR A 204 29.45 -42.88 13.18
CA THR A 204 29.00 -44.26 13.45
C THR A 204 28.83 -44.52 14.96
N ALA A 205 29.57 -43.81 15.82
CA ALA A 205 29.49 -43.93 17.28
C ALA A 205 28.30 -43.15 17.88
N GLY A 206 27.69 -42.26 17.09
CA GLY A 206 26.52 -41.48 17.45
C GLY A 206 26.80 -40.04 17.88
N ASN A 207 28.03 -39.51 17.72
CA ASN A 207 28.32 -38.11 18.05
C ASN A 207 27.79 -37.19 16.95
N SER A 208 26.94 -36.23 17.33
CA SER A 208 26.40 -35.24 16.40
C SER A 208 27.38 -34.08 16.23
N ALA A 209 27.68 -33.74 14.98
CA ALA A 209 28.44 -32.54 14.63
C ALA A 209 27.76 -31.27 15.15
N LYS A 210 28.54 -30.20 15.31
CA LYS A 210 27.96 -28.87 15.47
C LYS A 210 27.31 -28.49 14.14
N GLU A 211 26.01 -28.18 14.18
CA GLU A 211 25.28 -27.73 12.99
C GLU A 211 25.93 -26.48 12.39
N VAL A 212 26.08 -26.48 11.07
CA VAL A 212 26.61 -25.35 10.31
C VAL A 212 25.54 -24.89 9.33
N THR A 213 25.47 -23.59 9.08
CA THR A 213 24.44 -22.99 8.24
C THR A 213 25.00 -22.14 7.12
N ARG A 214 24.35 -22.18 5.95
CA ARG A 214 24.58 -21.24 4.85
C ARG A 214 23.41 -20.27 4.75
N MET A 215 23.71 -18.98 4.69
CA MET A 215 22.74 -17.94 4.40
C MET A 215 22.66 -17.70 2.89
N VAL A 216 21.45 -17.70 2.33
CA VAL A 216 21.16 -17.32 0.95
C VAL A 216 20.25 -16.10 0.98
N GLN A 217 20.73 -14.99 0.41
CA GLN A 217 20.00 -13.75 0.28
C GLN A 217 19.45 -13.65 -1.14
N VAL A 218 18.14 -13.82 -1.30
CA VAL A 218 17.45 -13.54 -2.56
C VAL A 218 17.03 -12.07 -2.53
N LYS A 219 17.50 -11.28 -3.49
CA LYS A 219 17.25 -9.84 -3.59
C LYS A 219 16.50 -9.50 -4.86
N GLN A 220 15.59 -8.54 -4.79
CA GLN A 220 15.03 -7.94 -5.99
C GLN A 220 16.12 -7.21 -6.80
N VAL A 221 16.08 -7.35 -8.12
CA VAL A 221 16.74 -6.38 -8.99
C VAL A 221 15.79 -5.21 -9.09
N SER A 222 16.27 -3.97 -8.90
CA SER A 222 15.45 -2.79 -9.22
C SER A 222 15.04 -2.88 -10.70
N HIS A 223 13.81 -3.32 -10.97
CA HIS A 223 13.26 -3.35 -12.31
C HIS A 223 13.02 -1.90 -12.73
N VAL A 224 13.68 -1.48 -13.81
CA VAL A 224 13.55 -0.11 -14.31
C VAL A 224 12.46 -0.12 -15.37
N TYR A 225 11.25 0.20 -14.92
CA TYR A 225 10.07 0.14 -15.78
C TYR A 225 10.18 1.04 -17.01
N GLY A 226 9.61 0.59 -18.12
CA GLY A 226 9.53 1.34 -19.38
C GLY A 226 10.79 1.26 -20.26
N LYS A 227 11.77 0.43 -19.89
CA LYS A 227 12.92 0.08 -20.74
C LYS A 227 12.64 -1.19 -21.51
N ASP A 228 13.34 -1.39 -22.62
CA ASP A 228 13.25 -2.60 -23.44
C ASP A 228 13.46 -3.85 -22.59
N GLY A 229 12.67 -4.86 -22.91
CA GLY A 229 12.88 -6.18 -22.36
C GLY A 229 14.13 -6.83 -22.96
N ARG A 230 14.51 -7.98 -22.40
CA ARG A 230 15.79 -8.63 -22.70
C ARG A 230 15.71 -9.60 -23.88
N HIS A 231 14.51 -9.92 -24.35
CA HIS A 231 14.29 -10.93 -25.38
C HIS A 231 14.42 -10.33 -26.79
N PRO A 232 15.18 -10.97 -27.70
CA PRO A 232 15.11 -10.64 -29.13
C PRO A 232 13.68 -10.89 -29.64
N VAL A 233 13.15 -9.98 -30.43
CA VAL A 233 11.77 -10.04 -30.95
C VAL A 233 11.76 -10.54 -32.39
N SER A 234 10.80 -11.41 -32.69
CA SER A 234 10.42 -11.82 -34.04
C SER A 234 8.93 -11.54 -34.25
N HIS A 235 8.49 -11.48 -35.50
CA HIS A 235 7.08 -11.38 -35.83
C HIS A 235 6.71 -12.29 -37.00
N HIS A 236 5.42 -12.62 -37.09
CA HIS A 236 4.83 -13.33 -38.21
C HIS A 236 3.59 -12.59 -38.68
N ASP A 237 3.60 -12.18 -39.95
CA ASP A 237 2.43 -11.61 -40.62
C ASP A 237 1.61 -12.75 -41.23
N GLU A 238 0.36 -12.92 -40.78
CA GLU A 238 -0.55 -13.86 -41.44
C GLU A 238 -1.29 -13.17 -42.58
N VAL A 239 -1.05 -13.67 -43.80
CA VAL A 239 -1.72 -13.22 -45.03
C VAL A 239 -3.03 -13.96 -45.21
N ASP A 240 -3.98 -13.77 -44.31
CA ASP A 240 -5.38 -14.20 -44.50
C ASP A 240 -6.36 -13.03 -44.32
N ALA A 241 -7.66 -13.29 -44.57
CA ALA A 241 -8.71 -12.27 -44.61
C ALA A 241 -8.91 -11.50 -43.28
N ASN A 242 -8.23 -11.89 -42.19
CA ASN A 242 -8.29 -11.25 -40.88
C ASN A 242 -7.05 -10.40 -40.56
N MET A 243 -5.96 -10.49 -41.36
CA MET A 243 -4.71 -9.71 -41.27
C MET A 243 -4.20 -9.51 -39.82
N THR A 244 -3.98 -10.62 -39.13
CA THR A 244 -3.38 -10.67 -37.79
C THR A 244 -1.85 -10.68 -37.91
N THR A 245 -1.15 -9.84 -37.15
CA THR A 245 0.32 -9.96 -36.97
C THR A 245 0.60 -10.42 -35.55
N VAL A 246 1.50 -11.38 -35.38
CA VAL A 246 1.93 -11.86 -34.06
C VAL A 246 3.39 -11.48 -33.81
N TYR A 247 3.65 -10.74 -32.73
CA TYR A 247 4.99 -10.45 -32.24
C TYR A 247 5.30 -11.36 -31.05
N TYR A 248 6.53 -11.88 -30.97
CA TYR A 248 6.91 -12.84 -29.92
C TYR A 248 8.42 -12.82 -29.64
N PRO A 249 8.82 -13.21 -28.41
CA PRO A 249 10.22 -13.42 -28.07
C PRO A 249 10.80 -14.64 -28.80
N ALA A 250 11.90 -14.44 -29.54
CA ALA A 250 12.48 -15.45 -30.43
C ALA A 250 13.35 -16.50 -29.72
N ASP A 251 13.70 -16.27 -28.45
CA ASP A 251 14.63 -17.08 -27.66
C ASP A 251 13.93 -17.92 -26.56
N ILE A 252 12.60 -17.93 -26.52
CA ILE A 252 11.86 -18.77 -25.57
C ILE A 252 11.99 -20.25 -25.98
N PRO A 253 12.42 -21.14 -25.07
CA PRO A 253 12.53 -22.57 -25.37
C PRO A 253 11.20 -23.22 -25.74
N ASP A 254 11.25 -24.19 -26.65
CA ASP A 254 10.07 -25.00 -27.01
C ASP A 254 9.47 -25.69 -25.77
N GLY A 255 8.13 -25.68 -25.69
CA GLY A 255 7.36 -26.28 -24.58
C GLY A 255 7.13 -25.34 -23.39
N VAL A 256 7.77 -24.17 -23.34
CA VAL A 256 7.46 -23.13 -22.35
C VAL A 256 6.24 -22.34 -22.83
N LYS A 257 5.21 -22.28 -21.99
CA LYS A 257 4.03 -21.44 -22.25
C LYS A 257 4.22 -20.05 -21.68
N VAL A 258 3.86 -19.02 -22.46
CA VAL A 258 4.06 -17.61 -22.08
C VAL A 258 2.76 -16.82 -22.16
N PRO A 259 2.57 -15.79 -21.30
CA PRO A 259 1.38 -14.95 -21.35
C PRO A 259 1.20 -14.26 -22.71
N VAL A 260 -0.05 -13.90 -23.01
CA VAL A 260 -0.45 -13.27 -24.27
C VAL A 260 -1.13 -11.93 -24.04
N VAL A 261 -0.80 -10.94 -24.87
CA VAL A 261 -1.44 -9.63 -24.92
C VAL A 261 -2.15 -9.49 -26.27
N PHE A 262 -3.44 -9.21 -26.25
CA PHE A 262 -4.22 -8.91 -27.44
C PHE A 262 -4.24 -7.40 -27.66
N PHE A 263 -3.79 -6.94 -28.83
CA PHE A 263 -3.74 -5.52 -29.17
C PHE A 263 -4.83 -5.15 -30.17
N ALA A 264 -5.76 -4.30 -29.75
CA ALA A 264 -6.90 -3.82 -30.52
C ALA A 264 -6.58 -2.45 -31.18
N SER A 265 -6.47 -2.40 -32.50
CA SER A 265 -6.03 -1.20 -33.20
C SER A 265 -7.10 -0.10 -33.33
N GLY A 266 -6.67 1.15 -33.40
CA GLY A 266 -7.54 2.32 -33.62
C GLY A 266 -8.15 2.39 -35.03
N TYR A 267 -9.17 3.23 -35.19
CA TYR A 267 -9.81 3.46 -36.50
C TYR A 267 -8.80 3.94 -37.54
N GLY A 268 -8.87 3.39 -38.76
CA GLY A 268 -7.97 3.75 -39.85
C GLY A 268 -6.61 3.03 -39.84
N SER A 269 -6.24 2.37 -38.74
CA SER A 269 -5.04 1.52 -38.70
C SER A 269 -5.25 0.23 -39.47
N ALA A 270 -4.44 0.00 -40.49
CA ALA A 270 -4.54 -1.18 -41.36
C ALA A 270 -3.33 -2.13 -41.24
N ASP A 271 -2.23 -1.69 -40.63
CA ASP A 271 -0.96 -2.40 -40.55
C ASP A 271 -0.45 -2.40 -39.10
N SER A 272 0.13 -3.51 -38.64
CA SER A 272 0.71 -3.62 -37.29
C SER A 272 1.90 -2.68 -37.10
N LYS A 273 2.54 -2.27 -38.19
CA LYS A 273 3.65 -1.29 -38.20
C LYS A 273 3.27 0.06 -37.65
N ASP A 274 1.98 0.41 -37.65
CA ASP A 274 1.49 1.63 -37.04
C ASP A 274 1.70 1.65 -35.51
N TYR A 275 1.91 0.48 -34.89
CA TYR A 275 2.16 0.30 -33.45
C TYR A 275 3.43 -0.51 -33.15
N GLU A 276 4.36 -0.64 -34.12
CA GLU A 276 5.50 -1.57 -34.06
C GLU A 276 6.31 -1.44 -32.76
N SER A 277 6.48 -0.20 -32.27
CA SER A 277 7.21 0.09 -31.04
C SER A 277 6.55 -0.57 -29.83
N LEU A 278 5.22 -0.42 -29.65
CA LEU A 278 4.49 -1.03 -28.55
C LEU A 278 4.47 -2.56 -28.65
N LEU A 279 4.22 -3.10 -29.85
CA LEU A 279 4.15 -4.54 -30.07
C LEU A 279 5.52 -5.20 -29.80
N THR A 280 6.60 -4.58 -30.27
CA THR A 280 7.98 -5.02 -30.01
C THR A 280 8.35 -4.88 -28.53
N PHE A 281 7.94 -3.79 -27.89
CA PHE A 281 8.20 -3.56 -26.48
C PHE A 281 7.62 -4.70 -25.63
N ILE A 282 6.33 -5.01 -25.80
CA ILE A 282 5.68 -6.09 -25.08
C ILE A 282 6.35 -7.44 -25.37
N ALA A 283 6.66 -7.73 -26.64
CA ALA A 283 7.32 -8.97 -27.02
C ALA A 283 8.72 -9.13 -26.40
N SER A 284 9.48 -8.03 -26.33
CA SER A 284 10.82 -8.03 -25.73
C SER A 284 10.80 -8.33 -24.23
N HIS A 285 9.67 -8.12 -23.54
CA HIS A 285 9.45 -8.48 -22.13
C HIS A 285 9.09 -9.96 -21.93
N GLY A 286 9.04 -10.75 -23.01
CA GLY A 286 8.82 -12.19 -22.95
C GLY A 286 7.36 -12.62 -23.14
N TYR A 287 6.54 -11.80 -23.79
CA TYR A 287 5.11 -12.04 -23.99
C TYR A 287 4.75 -12.19 -25.47
N TYR A 288 3.72 -12.98 -25.80
CA TYR A 288 3.16 -12.95 -27.15
C TYR A 288 2.24 -11.74 -27.30
N VAL A 289 2.24 -11.12 -28.48
CA VAL A 289 1.32 -10.04 -28.81
C VAL A 289 0.57 -10.37 -30.08
N ILE A 290 -0.75 -10.38 -30.02
CA ILE A 290 -1.62 -10.61 -31.17
C ILE A 290 -2.22 -9.26 -31.58
N TYR A 291 -1.78 -8.72 -32.71
CA TYR A 291 -2.33 -7.48 -33.27
C TYR A 291 -3.60 -7.78 -34.06
N ALA A 292 -4.70 -7.12 -33.69
CA ALA A 292 -5.98 -7.18 -34.37
C ALA A 292 -6.28 -5.85 -35.07
N LYS A 293 -6.48 -5.93 -36.38
CA LYS A 293 -6.94 -4.80 -37.19
C LYS A 293 -8.38 -4.42 -36.84
N HIS A 294 -8.68 -3.12 -36.97
CA HIS A 294 -10.03 -2.54 -37.00
C HIS A 294 -10.95 -3.20 -38.08
N ALA A 295 -11.52 -4.36 -37.75
CA ALA A 295 -12.49 -5.14 -38.52
C ALA A 295 -13.33 -6.03 -37.57
N TRP A 296 -13.94 -5.41 -36.55
CA TRP A 296 -14.43 -6.08 -35.33
C TRP A 296 -15.39 -7.24 -35.56
N SER A 297 -16.33 -7.12 -36.49
CA SER A 297 -17.22 -8.24 -36.84
C SER A 297 -16.47 -9.48 -37.29
N ASN A 298 -15.36 -9.31 -38.03
CA ASN A 298 -14.49 -10.41 -38.45
C ASN A 298 -13.57 -10.88 -37.31
N VAL A 299 -13.07 -9.96 -36.48
CA VAL A 299 -12.24 -10.27 -35.30
C VAL A 299 -13.02 -11.19 -34.35
N PHE A 300 -14.22 -10.80 -33.94
CA PHE A 300 -15.04 -11.61 -33.03
C PHE A 300 -15.50 -12.94 -33.67
N ALA A 301 -15.88 -12.94 -34.95
CA ALA A 301 -16.26 -14.17 -35.65
C ALA A 301 -15.11 -15.18 -35.82
N ASN A 302 -13.86 -14.74 -35.68
CA ASN A 302 -12.67 -15.57 -35.87
C ASN A 302 -11.71 -15.53 -34.67
N MET A 303 -12.14 -15.06 -33.49
CA MET A 303 -11.23 -14.86 -32.35
C MET A 303 -10.57 -16.18 -31.90
N ASP A 304 -11.33 -17.27 -31.89
CA ASP A 304 -10.81 -18.63 -31.67
C ASP A 304 -9.74 -19.01 -32.69
N LYS A 305 -9.96 -18.67 -33.96
CA LYS A 305 -9.01 -18.94 -35.05
C LYS A 305 -7.80 -18.02 -35.00
N MET A 306 -7.92 -16.77 -34.57
CA MET A 306 -6.76 -15.88 -34.40
C MET A 306 -5.80 -16.43 -33.34
N LEU A 307 -6.32 -17.19 -32.38
CA LEU A 307 -5.52 -17.88 -31.35
C LEU A 307 -4.96 -19.22 -31.87
N ASP A 308 -5.76 -20.00 -32.62
CA ASP A 308 -5.41 -21.36 -33.06
C ASP A 308 -4.65 -21.41 -34.42
N ASN A 309 -5.07 -20.62 -35.41
CA ASN A 309 -4.52 -20.58 -36.78
C ASN A 309 -3.27 -19.73 -36.94
N ALA A 310 -2.88 -18.94 -35.93
CA ALA A 310 -1.65 -18.15 -35.93
C ALA A 310 -0.38 -19.04 -35.90
N ASN A 311 -0.17 -19.86 -36.93
CA ASN A 311 0.90 -20.87 -37.01
C ASN A 311 0.93 -21.93 -35.87
N GLY A 312 -0.22 -22.23 -35.25
CA GLY A 312 -0.27 -23.18 -34.12
C GLY A 312 0.45 -22.67 -32.88
N ILE A 313 0.33 -21.37 -32.58
CA ILE A 313 0.88 -20.75 -31.37
C ILE A 313 0.07 -21.06 -30.12
N LEU A 314 -1.22 -21.43 -30.21
CA LEU A 314 -2.07 -21.68 -29.04
C LEU A 314 -1.44 -22.64 -28.01
N PRO A 315 -0.80 -23.76 -28.40
CA PRO A 315 -0.06 -24.62 -27.47
C PRO A 315 1.12 -23.95 -26.75
N LYS A 316 1.65 -22.85 -27.30
CA LYS A 316 2.73 -22.02 -26.72
C LYS A 316 2.20 -20.88 -25.83
N LEU A 317 0.89 -20.61 -25.85
CA LEU A 317 0.30 -19.56 -25.03
C LEU A 317 -0.10 -20.10 -23.65
N ASP A 318 0.19 -19.31 -22.62
CA ASP A 318 -0.44 -19.44 -21.31
C ASP A 318 -1.74 -18.62 -21.30
N THR A 319 -2.84 -19.27 -21.69
CA THR A 319 -4.16 -18.64 -21.74
C THR A 319 -4.76 -18.36 -20.36
N THR A 320 -4.12 -18.79 -19.27
CA THR A 320 -4.55 -18.42 -17.91
C THR A 320 -4.12 -17.00 -17.53
N ARG A 321 -3.17 -16.41 -18.27
CA ARG A 321 -2.66 -15.05 -18.05
C ARG A 321 -2.76 -14.25 -19.34
N ILE A 322 -3.72 -13.33 -19.40
CA ILE A 322 -4.03 -12.58 -20.62
C ILE A 322 -4.04 -11.07 -20.36
N GLY A 323 -3.64 -10.30 -21.37
CA GLY A 323 -3.78 -8.85 -21.39
C GLY A 323 -4.57 -8.41 -22.61
N VAL A 324 -5.33 -7.32 -22.50
CA VAL A 324 -6.03 -6.68 -23.62
C VAL A 324 -5.64 -5.21 -23.62
N LEU A 325 -4.92 -4.78 -24.64
CA LEU A 325 -4.47 -3.40 -24.84
C LEU A 325 -5.16 -2.86 -26.09
N GLY A 326 -5.63 -1.62 -26.09
CA GLY A 326 -6.27 -1.07 -27.29
C GLY A 326 -6.17 0.44 -27.38
N HIS A 327 -6.14 0.95 -28.61
CA HIS A 327 -6.06 2.38 -28.90
C HIS A 327 -7.33 2.90 -29.58
N SER A 328 -7.81 4.10 -29.20
CA SER A 328 -8.92 4.77 -29.88
C SER A 328 -10.15 3.84 -29.94
N LEU A 329 -10.70 3.62 -31.14
CA LEU A 329 -11.77 2.66 -31.37
C LEU A 329 -11.46 1.25 -30.82
N GLY A 330 -10.23 0.76 -30.99
CA GLY A 330 -9.80 -0.52 -30.39
C GLY A 330 -9.72 -0.47 -28.87
N GLY A 331 -9.45 0.69 -28.28
CA GLY A 331 -9.51 0.93 -26.84
C GLY A 331 -10.90 0.64 -26.27
N GLY A 332 -11.95 1.08 -26.96
CA GLY A 332 -13.34 0.78 -26.58
C GLY A 332 -13.73 -0.69 -26.67
N TYR A 333 -13.19 -1.43 -27.62
CA TYR A 333 -13.46 -2.88 -27.75
C TYR A 333 -12.71 -3.73 -26.72
N THR A 334 -11.73 -3.19 -25.98
CA THR A 334 -10.94 -3.96 -25.01
C THR A 334 -11.81 -4.68 -23.99
N PHE A 335 -12.87 -4.02 -23.49
CA PHE A 335 -13.82 -4.60 -22.54
C PHE A 335 -14.55 -5.81 -23.12
N ASN A 336 -15.04 -5.71 -24.36
CA ASN A 336 -15.80 -6.79 -24.99
C ASN A 336 -14.90 -7.97 -25.38
N ILE A 337 -13.67 -7.67 -25.80
CA ILE A 337 -12.63 -8.67 -26.05
C ILE A 337 -12.32 -9.43 -24.75
N LEU A 338 -12.12 -8.73 -23.63
CA LEU A 338 -11.87 -9.38 -22.34
C LEU A 338 -13.07 -10.24 -21.91
N LYS A 339 -14.30 -9.75 -22.07
CA LYS A 339 -15.51 -10.52 -21.79
C LYS A 339 -15.52 -11.83 -22.58
N HIS A 340 -15.29 -11.77 -23.89
CA HIS A 340 -15.22 -12.98 -24.72
C HIS A 340 -14.10 -13.94 -24.29
N PHE A 341 -12.90 -13.42 -23.98
CA PHE A 341 -11.84 -14.28 -23.42
C PHE A 341 -12.26 -14.96 -22.12
N SER A 342 -13.01 -14.25 -21.29
CA SER A 342 -13.53 -14.78 -20.03
C SER A 342 -14.59 -15.86 -20.26
N ASP A 343 -15.47 -15.68 -21.25
CA ASP A 343 -16.46 -16.68 -21.66
C ASP A 343 -15.80 -17.96 -22.20
N MET A 344 -14.61 -17.84 -22.80
CA MET A 344 -13.78 -18.97 -23.24
C MET A 344 -12.93 -19.59 -22.11
N GLY A 345 -13.03 -19.06 -20.88
CA GLY A 345 -12.31 -19.56 -19.71
C GLY A 345 -10.86 -19.07 -19.58
N TYR A 346 -10.47 -18.02 -20.31
CA TYR A 346 -9.10 -17.49 -20.30
C TYR A 346 -8.93 -16.42 -19.22
N GLY A 347 -7.70 -16.20 -18.76
CA GLY A 347 -7.37 -15.19 -17.75
C GLY A 347 -7.68 -15.60 -16.30
N THR A 348 -7.77 -16.90 -16.02
CA THR A 348 -8.06 -17.40 -14.66
C THR A 348 -6.99 -17.07 -13.62
N ASN A 349 -5.73 -16.87 -14.04
CA ASN A 349 -4.58 -16.56 -13.18
C ASN A 349 -4.06 -15.12 -13.35
N GLY A 350 -4.75 -14.28 -14.13
CA GLY A 350 -4.39 -12.87 -14.31
C GLY A 350 -4.99 -12.29 -15.58
N ARG A 351 -5.62 -11.12 -15.43
CA ARG A 351 -6.19 -10.33 -16.53
C ARG A 351 -5.72 -8.89 -16.40
N PHE A 352 -5.42 -8.25 -17.52
CA PHE A 352 -5.39 -6.79 -17.55
C PHE A 352 -6.10 -6.21 -18.76
N ILE A 353 -6.65 -5.01 -18.59
CA ILE A 353 -7.05 -4.10 -19.67
C ILE A 353 -6.16 -2.88 -19.60
N MET A 354 -5.66 -2.42 -20.75
CA MET A 354 -5.13 -1.07 -20.87
C MET A 354 -5.78 -0.36 -22.06
N VAL A 355 -6.42 0.78 -21.77
CA VAL A 355 -7.09 1.61 -22.77
C VAL A 355 -6.20 2.81 -23.06
N LEU A 356 -5.78 2.96 -24.31
CA LEU A 356 -5.00 4.09 -24.80
C LEU A 356 -5.96 5.04 -25.51
N GLU A 357 -6.32 6.14 -24.87
CA GLU A 357 -7.24 7.16 -25.39
C GLU A 357 -8.47 6.55 -26.08
N GLY A 358 -9.22 5.78 -25.29
CA GLY A 358 -10.35 4.99 -25.77
C GLY A 358 -11.43 5.85 -26.42
N TYR A 359 -11.97 5.34 -27.52
CA TYR A 359 -13.30 5.68 -27.99
C TYR A 359 -14.31 4.69 -27.39
N TYR A 360 -15.60 4.98 -27.45
CA TYR A 360 -16.67 4.30 -26.68
C TYR A 360 -16.53 2.78 -26.51
N ALA A 361 -16.99 2.24 -25.39
CA ALA A 361 -17.23 0.82 -25.21
C ALA A 361 -18.30 0.34 -26.18
N TYR A 362 -17.97 -0.64 -27.00
CA TYR A 362 -18.84 -1.17 -28.06
C TYR A 362 -19.33 -2.57 -27.76
N ASP A 363 -20.55 -2.86 -28.24
CA ASP A 363 -21.15 -4.21 -28.24
C ASP A 363 -21.21 -4.88 -26.86
N LEU A 364 -21.40 -4.07 -25.81
CA LEU A 364 -21.63 -4.47 -24.43
C LEU A 364 -22.84 -3.74 -23.86
N THR A 365 -23.62 -4.42 -23.03
CA THR A 365 -24.60 -3.78 -22.15
C THR A 365 -23.93 -3.20 -20.91
N LYS A 366 -24.57 -2.21 -20.26
CA LYS A 366 -24.11 -1.66 -18.96
C LYS A 366 -23.87 -2.78 -17.94
N GLN A 367 -24.80 -3.74 -17.85
CA GLN A 367 -24.69 -4.86 -16.93
C GLN A 367 -23.49 -5.78 -17.25
N GLU A 368 -23.19 -6.01 -18.53
CA GLU A 368 -22.00 -6.80 -18.91
C GLU A 368 -20.70 -6.09 -18.57
N MET A 369 -20.66 -4.76 -18.73
CA MET A 369 -19.53 -3.94 -18.33
C MET A 369 -19.32 -3.94 -16.80
N GLN A 370 -20.41 -3.80 -16.04
CA GLN A 370 -20.38 -3.85 -14.58
C GLN A 370 -19.97 -5.23 -14.04
N ASN A 371 -20.18 -6.31 -14.80
CA ASN A 371 -19.89 -7.69 -14.40
C ASN A 371 -18.61 -8.27 -15.02
N LEU A 372 -17.68 -7.42 -15.47
CA LEU A 372 -16.36 -7.90 -15.87
C LEU A 372 -15.66 -8.67 -14.72
N PRO A 373 -14.76 -9.62 -15.02
CA PRO A 373 -14.17 -10.44 -13.96
C PRO A 373 -13.34 -9.61 -12.97
N SER A 374 -13.63 -9.74 -11.68
CA SER A 374 -13.00 -8.96 -10.60
C SER A 374 -11.52 -9.22 -10.34
N ASN A 375 -10.87 -10.13 -11.07
CA ASN A 375 -9.41 -10.35 -11.04
C ASN A 375 -8.69 -9.63 -12.20
N THR A 376 -9.32 -8.58 -12.74
CA THR A 376 -8.81 -7.81 -13.87
C THR A 376 -8.20 -6.51 -13.38
N ASN A 377 -6.94 -6.29 -13.73
CA ASN A 377 -6.27 -5.00 -13.54
C ASN A 377 -6.59 -4.06 -14.72
N VAL A 378 -6.95 -2.80 -14.48
CA VAL A 378 -7.38 -1.88 -15.54
C VAL A 378 -6.59 -0.58 -15.48
N VAL A 379 -6.02 -0.15 -16.60
CA VAL A 379 -5.44 1.19 -16.74
C VAL A 379 -6.11 1.89 -17.91
N MET A 380 -6.69 3.06 -17.70
CA MET A 380 -7.31 3.85 -18.76
C MET A 380 -6.55 5.16 -18.93
N GLN A 381 -6.01 5.42 -20.12
CA GLN A 381 -5.23 6.61 -20.41
C GLN A 381 -6.00 7.59 -21.28
N GLN A 382 -5.87 8.88 -20.98
CA GLN A 382 -6.30 10.00 -21.81
C GLN A 382 -5.07 10.82 -22.22
N TYR A 383 -5.02 11.32 -23.46
CA TYR A 383 -3.91 12.15 -23.93
C TYR A 383 -4.36 13.61 -24.06
N GLY A 384 -3.61 14.50 -23.41
CA GLY A 384 -3.90 15.93 -23.34
C GLY A 384 -5.15 16.28 -22.52
N ALA A 385 -5.04 17.35 -21.73
CA ALA A 385 -6.19 18.06 -21.16
C ALA A 385 -6.28 19.42 -21.88
N GLY A 386 -6.98 19.49 -23.00
CA GLY A 386 -7.36 20.77 -23.61
C GLY A 386 -6.24 21.69 -24.13
N GLY A 387 -5.18 21.17 -24.75
CA GLY A 387 -4.06 22.01 -25.22
C GLY A 387 -3.57 21.74 -26.64
N ASN A 388 -4.08 22.49 -27.61
CA ASN A 388 -3.50 22.80 -28.94
C ASN A 388 -3.73 21.92 -30.19
N ASN A 389 -4.59 20.88 -30.20
CA ASN A 389 -5.06 20.31 -31.48
C ASN A 389 -6.47 19.70 -31.39
N ALA A 390 -7.48 20.57 -31.24
CA ALA A 390 -8.91 20.25 -31.12
C ALA A 390 -9.58 19.56 -32.33
N VAL A 391 -8.83 18.84 -33.17
CA VAL A 391 -9.36 18.20 -34.38
C VAL A 391 -9.28 16.67 -34.35
N ASN A 392 -8.45 16.06 -33.49
CA ASN A 392 -8.22 14.60 -33.50
C ASN A 392 -8.30 13.88 -32.14
N ASP A 393 -8.37 14.58 -30.99
CA ASP A 393 -8.38 13.93 -29.66
C ASP A 393 -9.77 13.42 -29.26
N THR A 394 -9.82 12.30 -28.52
CA THR A 394 -11.08 11.78 -27.96
C THR A 394 -11.50 12.59 -26.75
N ASP A 395 -12.81 12.66 -26.56
CA ASP A 395 -13.38 13.34 -25.41
C ASP A 395 -13.07 12.56 -24.11
N PRO A 396 -12.36 13.17 -23.13
CA PRO A 396 -11.98 12.51 -21.88
C PRO A 396 -13.17 11.96 -21.09
N ARG A 397 -14.37 12.50 -21.30
CA ARG A 397 -15.59 12.01 -20.64
C ARG A 397 -15.93 10.58 -21.06
N ILE A 398 -15.50 10.11 -22.23
CA ILE A 398 -15.78 8.76 -22.72
C ILE A 398 -15.09 7.75 -21.81
N THR A 399 -13.77 7.81 -21.73
CA THR A 399 -12.96 6.87 -20.92
C THR A 399 -13.26 7.02 -19.43
N LEU A 400 -13.56 8.23 -18.95
CA LEU A 400 -13.94 8.46 -17.56
C LEU A 400 -15.29 7.82 -17.20
N THR A 401 -16.29 7.92 -18.10
CA THR A 401 -17.60 7.27 -17.87
C THR A 401 -17.45 5.76 -17.81
N GLU A 402 -16.64 5.20 -18.70
CA GLU A 402 -16.33 3.76 -18.75
C GLU A 402 -15.63 3.29 -17.48
N PHE A 403 -14.68 4.06 -16.96
CA PHE A 403 -13.98 3.77 -15.71
C PHE A 403 -14.95 3.61 -14.52
N TYR A 404 -15.94 4.50 -14.40
CA TYR A 404 -16.96 4.43 -13.34
C TYR A 404 -17.99 3.31 -13.54
N MET A 405 -18.09 2.72 -14.73
CA MET A 405 -18.95 1.55 -14.98
C MET A 405 -18.33 0.22 -14.52
N LEU A 406 -17.04 0.20 -14.15
CA LEU A 406 -16.32 -1.02 -13.74
C LEU A 406 -16.56 -1.38 -12.27
N ASP A 407 -17.81 -1.61 -11.89
CA ASP A 407 -18.25 -1.83 -10.49
C ASP A 407 -17.65 -3.09 -9.85
N SER A 408 -17.48 -4.15 -10.63
CA SER A 408 -16.90 -5.42 -10.19
C SER A 408 -15.38 -5.39 -10.03
N ILE A 409 -14.70 -4.39 -10.60
CA ILE A 409 -13.26 -4.24 -10.52
C ILE A 409 -12.92 -3.41 -9.28
N PRO A 410 -12.20 -3.99 -8.29
CA PRO A 410 -11.78 -3.26 -7.09
C PRO A 410 -11.00 -1.98 -7.42
N ASN A 411 -11.16 -0.92 -6.62
CA ASN A 411 -10.46 0.35 -6.83
C ASN A 411 -8.94 0.20 -6.83
N ASN A 412 -8.39 -0.70 -6.02
CA ASN A 412 -6.95 -1.00 -6.03
C ASN A 412 -6.51 -1.85 -7.24
N GLN A 413 -7.40 -2.16 -8.19
CA GLN A 413 -7.10 -2.88 -9.43
C GLN A 413 -7.45 -2.06 -10.66
N LYS A 414 -7.83 -0.78 -10.52
CA LYS A 414 -8.10 0.09 -11.66
C LYS A 414 -7.51 1.48 -11.46
N ASP A 415 -7.01 2.07 -12.52
CA ASP A 415 -6.44 3.43 -12.52
C ASP A 415 -6.80 4.19 -13.80
N TRP A 416 -6.97 5.51 -13.70
CA TRP A 416 -7.27 6.41 -14.82
C TRP A 416 -6.21 7.51 -14.87
N GLN A 417 -5.50 7.61 -15.99
CA GLN A 417 -4.25 8.36 -16.12
C GLN A 417 -4.35 9.38 -17.26
N ILE A 418 -3.75 10.56 -17.09
CA ILE A 418 -3.57 11.54 -18.17
C ILE A 418 -2.11 11.52 -18.61
N VAL A 419 -1.85 11.31 -19.90
CA VAL A 419 -0.51 11.54 -20.47
C VAL A 419 -0.47 12.93 -21.08
N GLU A 420 0.27 13.83 -20.45
CA GLU A 420 0.47 15.19 -20.94
C GLU A 420 1.36 15.23 -22.18
N ASN A 421 1.18 16.27 -23.00
CA ASN A 421 1.98 16.49 -24.21
C ASN A 421 1.92 15.32 -25.22
N ALA A 422 0.86 14.52 -25.13
CA ALA A 422 0.48 13.47 -26.05
C ALA A 422 -0.78 13.90 -26.80
N ASP A 423 -0.91 13.49 -28.06
CA ASP A 423 -2.11 13.65 -28.89
C ASP A 423 -2.71 12.27 -29.21
N HIS A 424 -3.83 12.25 -29.94
CA HIS A 424 -4.46 11.00 -30.41
C HIS A 424 -3.57 10.06 -31.22
N ARG A 425 -2.40 10.52 -31.66
CA ARG A 425 -1.45 9.70 -32.40
C ARG A 425 -0.26 9.32 -31.53
N TYR A 426 -0.28 9.60 -30.23
CA TYR A 426 0.83 9.25 -29.33
C TYR A 426 1.17 7.76 -29.30
N PRO A 427 0.19 6.82 -29.37
CA PRO A 427 0.49 5.39 -29.55
C PRO A 427 0.88 5.01 -30.98
N TYR A 428 0.64 5.93 -31.93
CA TYR A 428 0.78 5.73 -33.37
C TYR A 428 2.19 6.14 -33.83
N GLY A 429 2.91 5.21 -34.46
CA GLY A 429 4.19 5.44 -35.12
C GLY A 429 5.42 4.83 -34.42
N ASN A 430 6.53 4.83 -35.17
CA ASN A 430 7.81 4.23 -34.76
C ASN A 430 8.71 5.20 -34.00
N GLY A 431 8.14 5.88 -32.99
CA GLY A 431 8.89 6.78 -32.12
C GLY A 431 9.92 6.03 -31.26
N ALA A 432 10.97 6.72 -30.81
CA ALA A 432 11.92 6.13 -29.88
C ALA A 432 11.23 5.85 -28.53
N TYR A 433 11.56 4.74 -27.85
CA TYR A 433 10.96 4.41 -26.55
C TYR A 433 11.08 5.50 -25.49
N SER A 434 12.12 6.34 -25.57
CA SER A 434 12.29 7.51 -24.72
C SER A 434 11.15 8.52 -24.82
N THR A 435 10.44 8.59 -25.94
CA THR A 435 9.33 9.53 -26.16
C THR A 435 7.97 8.93 -25.79
N MET A 436 7.87 7.62 -25.57
CA MET A 436 6.62 6.89 -25.26
C MET A 436 6.48 6.49 -23.79
N GLN A 437 7.31 7.05 -22.90
CA GLN A 437 7.39 6.61 -21.50
C GLN A 437 6.08 6.75 -20.71
N GLY A 438 5.16 7.62 -21.14
CA GLY A 438 3.82 7.72 -20.58
C GLY A 438 2.97 6.46 -20.76
N ILE A 439 3.24 5.66 -21.80
CA ILE A 439 2.61 4.35 -22.03
C ILE A 439 3.50 3.23 -21.50
N LEU A 440 4.80 3.24 -21.84
CA LEU A 440 5.68 2.09 -21.64
C LEU A 440 5.91 1.74 -20.17
N LYS A 441 6.04 2.75 -19.29
CA LYS A 441 6.24 2.52 -17.86
C LYS A 441 5.02 1.86 -17.19
N PRO A 442 3.81 2.44 -17.28
CA PRO A 442 2.63 1.80 -16.68
C PRO A 442 2.31 0.47 -17.36
N LEU A 443 2.52 0.33 -18.67
CA LEU A 443 2.31 -0.95 -19.37
C LEU A 443 3.23 -2.07 -18.86
N ASP A 444 4.54 -1.81 -18.74
CA ASP A 444 5.52 -2.77 -18.20
C ASP A 444 5.15 -3.17 -16.76
N ALA A 445 4.83 -2.18 -15.92
CA ALA A 445 4.42 -2.42 -14.55
C ALA A 445 3.11 -3.23 -14.46
N LEU A 446 2.14 -2.94 -15.33
CA LEU A 446 0.85 -3.63 -15.38
C LEU A 446 1.03 -5.09 -15.81
N MET A 447 1.87 -5.35 -16.82
CA MET A 447 2.20 -6.71 -17.25
C MET A 447 2.94 -7.49 -16.17
N GLU A 448 3.96 -6.88 -15.54
CA GLU A 448 4.75 -7.49 -14.47
C GLU A 448 3.87 -7.83 -13.25
N TYR A 449 3.03 -6.90 -12.80
CA TYR A 449 2.10 -7.14 -11.70
C TYR A 449 1.09 -8.24 -12.04
N THR A 450 0.43 -8.12 -13.20
CA THR A 450 -0.65 -9.04 -13.58
C THR A 450 -0.13 -10.45 -13.82
N PHE A 451 1.05 -10.60 -14.41
CA PHE A 451 1.56 -11.91 -14.83
C PHE A 451 2.54 -12.56 -13.85
N LYS A 452 3.15 -11.79 -12.95
CA LYS A 452 4.13 -12.29 -11.97
C LYS A 452 3.79 -11.97 -10.51
N GLY A 453 2.83 -11.08 -10.25
CA GLY A 453 2.38 -10.74 -8.88
C GLY A 453 3.32 -9.81 -8.12
N THR A 454 4.19 -9.07 -8.83
CA THR A 454 5.20 -8.21 -8.21
C THR A 454 4.56 -6.99 -7.54
N ALA A 455 4.61 -6.90 -6.21
CA ALA A 455 3.99 -5.81 -5.45
C ALA A 455 4.53 -4.43 -5.85
N SER A 456 5.83 -4.24 -6.07
CA SER A 456 6.36 -2.94 -6.52
C SER A 456 5.84 -2.51 -7.90
N ALA A 457 5.43 -3.45 -8.74
CA ALA A 457 4.86 -3.18 -10.05
C ALA A 457 3.40 -2.70 -9.94
N HIS A 458 2.66 -3.21 -8.96
CA HIS A 458 1.31 -2.71 -8.64
C HIS A 458 1.35 -1.21 -8.40
N ASN A 459 2.28 -0.74 -7.56
CA ASN A 459 2.39 0.67 -7.21
C ASN A 459 2.67 1.59 -8.40
N ILE A 460 3.38 1.09 -9.40
CA ILE A 460 3.76 1.87 -10.58
C ILE A 460 2.66 1.87 -11.64
N ALA A 461 1.88 0.80 -11.73
CA ALA A 461 0.79 0.68 -12.68
C ALA A 461 -0.54 1.22 -12.17
N LEU A 462 -0.81 1.09 -10.86
CA LEU A 462 -2.14 1.17 -10.25
C LEU A 462 -2.20 1.97 -8.93
N GLU A 463 -1.09 2.52 -8.41
CA GLU A 463 -1.11 3.40 -7.22
C GLU A 463 -0.84 4.89 -7.54
N VAL A 464 -1.06 5.32 -8.79
CA VAL A 464 -1.15 6.76 -9.09
C VAL A 464 -2.54 7.32 -8.70
N GLY A 465 -3.39 6.52 -8.02
CA GLY A 465 -4.64 7.03 -7.47
C GLY A 465 -5.70 6.02 -7.06
N SER A 466 -5.43 5.10 -6.11
CA SER A 466 -6.47 4.15 -5.67
C SER A 466 -7.53 4.74 -4.72
N ASP A 467 -7.43 6.02 -4.33
CA ASP A 467 -8.49 6.77 -3.63
C ASP A 467 -8.68 8.20 -4.17
N ASP A 468 -7.91 8.58 -5.20
CA ASP A 468 -7.91 9.92 -5.80
C ASP A 468 -7.27 9.82 -7.20
N PRO A 469 -7.99 10.01 -8.32
CA PRO A 469 -7.38 10.05 -9.66
C PRO A 469 -6.36 11.20 -9.83
N TYR A 470 -6.11 12.01 -8.80
CA TYR A 470 -5.20 13.16 -8.78
C TYR A 470 -3.91 12.97 -7.95
N ALA A 471 -3.56 11.76 -7.50
CA ALA A 471 -2.33 11.52 -6.72
C ALA A 471 -1.05 11.34 -7.57
N HIS A 472 0.06 11.96 -7.18
CA HIS A 472 1.27 12.07 -8.02
C HIS A 472 2.30 10.93 -7.89
N GLY A 473 2.94 10.59 -9.02
CA GLY A 473 4.28 9.97 -9.10
C GLY A 473 4.88 9.87 -10.52
N ASN A 474 6.15 10.28 -10.71
CA ASN A 474 7.03 9.97 -11.87
C ASN A 474 6.90 10.73 -13.23
N GLY A 475 6.38 11.95 -13.25
CA GLY A 475 6.41 12.81 -14.47
C GLY A 475 5.23 12.62 -15.41
N ILE A 476 4.12 12.10 -14.88
CA ILE A 476 2.78 12.10 -15.46
C ILE A 476 1.98 13.08 -14.57
N GLN A 477 1.50 14.20 -15.13
CA GLN A 477 0.64 15.15 -14.41
C GLN A 477 -0.82 14.92 -14.84
N VAL A 478 -1.71 14.83 -13.85
CA VAL A 478 -3.16 14.80 -14.07
C VAL A 478 -3.66 16.23 -13.93
N VAL A 479 -4.04 16.85 -15.04
CA VAL A 479 -4.71 18.15 -15.07
C VAL A 479 -6.20 17.95 -14.78
N ASN A 480 -6.78 18.74 -13.88
CA ASN A 480 -8.23 18.84 -13.69
C ASN A 480 -8.89 19.40 -14.97
N PRO A 481 -9.59 18.60 -15.79
CA PRO A 481 -10.06 19.07 -17.08
C PRO A 481 -11.43 19.75 -17.02
N ILE A 482 -12.05 19.87 -15.83
CA ILE A 482 -13.41 20.41 -15.68
C ILE A 482 -13.49 21.90 -16.01
N SER A 483 -12.41 22.67 -15.82
CA SER A 483 -12.45 24.13 -15.99
C SER A 483 -12.52 24.61 -17.45
N ASP A 484 -12.21 23.77 -18.44
CA ASP A 484 -12.00 24.19 -19.84
C ASP A 484 -12.96 23.55 -20.89
N TYR A 485 -14.09 22.98 -20.48
CA TYR A 485 -15.01 22.30 -21.41
C TYR A 485 -15.95 23.26 -22.20
N GLY A 486 -15.92 23.15 -23.55
CA GLY A 486 -16.76 23.93 -24.48
C GLY A 486 -18.11 23.33 -24.91
N TYR A 487 -18.44 22.08 -24.57
CA TYR A 487 -19.73 21.45 -24.90
C TYR A 487 -20.35 20.75 -23.70
N LYS A 488 -21.21 21.50 -22.99
CA LYS A 488 -21.96 21.12 -21.79
C LYS A 488 -23.12 20.15 -22.12
N CYS A 489 -23.67 19.48 -21.09
CA CYS A 489 -24.76 18.51 -21.22
C CYS A 489 -26.10 19.13 -21.70
N ASP A 490 -26.20 20.46 -21.66
CA ASP A 490 -27.33 21.27 -22.11
C ASP A 490 -27.27 21.67 -23.60
N HIS A 491 -26.27 21.18 -24.36
CA HIS A 491 -26.09 21.56 -25.75
C HIS A 491 -26.80 20.61 -26.72
N ASP A 492 -27.67 21.18 -27.57
CA ASP A 492 -28.61 20.50 -28.47
C ASP A 492 -28.02 19.53 -29.53
N ILE A 493 -26.69 19.50 -29.67
CA ILE A 493 -25.97 18.58 -30.59
C ILE A 493 -25.24 17.47 -29.83
N ASN A 494 -25.42 17.38 -28.50
CA ASN A 494 -24.81 16.34 -27.67
C ASN A 494 -25.51 15.00 -27.93
N VAL A 495 -24.86 14.14 -28.72
CA VAL A 495 -25.30 12.77 -29.02
C VAL A 495 -25.38 11.85 -27.78
N ARG A 496 -24.97 12.34 -26.60
CA ARG A 496 -25.06 11.64 -25.31
C ARG A 496 -26.24 12.06 -24.43
N ILE A 497 -27.23 12.82 -24.93
CA ILE A 497 -28.39 13.24 -24.10
C ILE A 497 -29.10 12.05 -23.43
N ASP A 498 -29.16 10.90 -24.10
CA ASP A 498 -29.79 9.67 -23.60
C ASP A 498 -28.88 8.81 -22.69
N TYR A 499 -27.59 9.15 -22.59
CA TYR A 499 -26.55 8.44 -21.82
C TYR A 499 -25.92 9.29 -20.71
N CYS A 500 -26.27 10.57 -20.65
CA CYS A 500 -26.27 11.29 -19.39
C CYS A 500 -27.22 10.48 -18.50
N ASP A 501 -26.67 9.64 -17.62
CA ASP A 501 -27.45 9.12 -16.51
C ASP A 501 -27.81 10.34 -15.69
N MET A 502 -28.94 10.93 -16.05
CA MET A 502 -29.36 12.13 -15.39
C MET A 502 -29.69 11.83 -13.94
N ALA A 503 -29.77 10.57 -13.47
CA ALA A 503 -29.87 10.30 -12.03
C ALA A 503 -28.50 10.28 -11.31
N GLN A 504 -27.38 10.10 -12.02
CA GLN A 504 -26.02 10.18 -11.45
C GLN A 504 -25.37 11.56 -11.68
N TRP A 505 -25.87 12.33 -12.65
CA TRP A 505 -25.40 13.67 -13.01
C TRP A 505 -26.44 14.80 -12.79
N TYR A 506 -27.73 14.48 -12.61
CA TYR A 506 -28.81 15.39 -12.22
C TYR A 506 -29.62 14.79 -11.04
N SER A 507 -29.16 15.00 -9.83
CA SER A 507 -29.24 16.36 -9.33
C SER A 507 -27.90 16.82 -8.77
N ASN A 508 -26.95 17.24 -9.63
CA ASN A 508 -25.73 17.88 -9.12
C ASN A 508 -26.04 19.11 -8.26
N LYS A 509 -27.20 19.74 -8.49
CA LYS A 509 -27.73 20.77 -7.61
C LYS A 509 -28.78 20.16 -6.69
N GLN A 510 -28.63 20.35 -5.40
CA GLN A 510 -29.57 19.90 -4.39
C GLN A 510 -30.25 21.12 -3.78
N LEU A 511 -31.58 21.16 -3.88
CA LEU A 511 -32.38 22.18 -3.23
C LEU A 511 -32.72 21.69 -1.83
N ILE A 512 -32.16 22.36 -0.82
CA ILE A 512 -32.30 22.01 0.59
C ILE A 512 -33.28 22.99 1.22
N LEU A 513 -34.33 22.49 1.88
CA LEU A 513 -35.18 23.35 2.69
C LEU A 513 -34.44 23.65 4.01
N HIS A 514 -34.14 24.92 4.22
CA HIS A 514 -33.48 25.39 5.42
C HIS A 514 -34.47 25.94 6.45
N GLN A 515 -34.15 25.72 7.72
CA GLN A 515 -34.90 26.19 8.88
C GLN A 515 -34.07 27.27 9.60
N LYS A 516 -34.36 28.55 9.35
CA LYS A 516 -33.72 29.67 10.07
C LYS A 516 -34.37 29.87 11.43
N GLY A 517 -33.57 30.03 12.48
CA GLY A 517 -34.01 30.53 13.79
C GLY A 517 -33.64 29.65 14.99
N HIS A 518 -33.02 30.28 15.99
CA HIS A 518 -32.58 29.72 17.27
C HIS A 518 -33.68 29.37 18.29
N TRP A 519 -34.92 29.83 18.10
CA TRP A 519 -36.03 29.59 19.03
C TRP A 519 -37.01 28.50 18.61
N LEU A 520 -36.71 27.78 17.53
CA LEU A 520 -37.63 26.77 17.02
C LEU A 520 -37.45 25.45 17.79
N PRO A 521 -38.54 24.83 18.29
CA PRO A 521 -38.44 23.52 18.91
C PRO A 521 -37.99 22.49 17.87
N SER A 522 -37.27 21.47 18.35
CA SER A 522 -36.93 20.29 17.56
C SER A 522 -38.09 19.78 16.70
N MET A 523 -37.84 19.63 15.41
CA MET A 523 -38.85 19.18 14.45
C MET A 523 -38.80 17.69 14.17
N ALA A 524 -37.87 16.94 14.75
CA ALA A 524 -37.71 15.51 14.42
C ALA A 524 -39.01 14.71 14.64
N GLY A 525 -39.78 15.03 15.69
CA GLY A 525 -41.11 14.44 15.91
C GLY A 525 -42.18 14.85 14.89
N ASN A 526 -42.11 16.08 14.36
CA ASN A 526 -42.99 16.53 13.28
C ASN A 526 -42.63 15.83 11.95
N PHE A 527 -41.34 15.60 11.71
CA PHE A 527 -40.87 14.92 10.51
C PHE A 527 -41.32 13.46 10.47
N SER A 528 -41.10 12.72 11.56
CA SER A 528 -41.47 11.30 11.63
C SER A 528 -42.99 11.09 11.58
N SER A 529 -43.78 11.92 12.28
CA SER A 529 -45.24 11.81 12.29
C SER A 529 -45.90 12.18 10.94
N ARG A 530 -45.18 12.87 10.04
CA ARG A 530 -45.69 13.34 8.73
C ARG A 530 -44.88 12.82 7.55
N ALA A 531 -44.19 11.70 7.73
CA ALA A 531 -43.32 11.06 6.75
C ALA A 531 -43.88 11.04 5.32
N ALA A 532 -45.14 10.62 5.17
CA ALA A 532 -45.80 10.50 3.87
C ALA A 532 -45.94 11.84 3.13
N TYR A 533 -46.22 12.94 3.84
CA TYR A 533 -46.35 14.27 3.25
C TYR A 533 -44.98 14.89 2.94
N ILE A 534 -44.03 14.76 3.85
CA ILE A 534 -42.67 15.28 3.68
C ILE A 534 -41.98 14.64 2.46
N ASN A 535 -42.22 13.36 2.22
CA ASN A 535 -41.75 12.66 1.03
C ASN A 535 -42.36 13.19 -0.29
N THR A 536 -43.39 14.06 -0.24
CA THR A 536 -43.98 14.71 -1.42
C THR A 536 -43.42 16.11 -1.69
N LEU A 537 -42.59 16.65 -0.81
CA LEU A 537 -42.07 18.01 -0.98
C LEU A 537 -40.96 18.03 -2.04
N PRO A 538 -40.88 19.09 -2.86
CA PRO A 538 -39.91 19.24 -3.95
C PRO A 538 -38.53 19.68 -3.43
N PHE A 539 -37.95 18.89 -2.52
CA PHE A 539 -36.62 19.15 -1.96
C PHE A 539 -35.77 17.89 -1.96
N SER A 540 -34.47 18.09 -2.13
CA SER A 540 -33.47 17.03 -2.08
C SER A 540 -33.16 16.61 -0.64
N GLY A 541 -33.38 17.53 0.33
CA GLY A 541 -33.15 17.32 1.75
C GLY A 541 -33.51 18.54 2.59
N PHE A 542 -33.18 18.47 3.88
CA PHE A 542 -33.53 19.45 4.91
C PHE A 542 -32.36 19.73 5.84
N THR A 543 -32.31 20.95 6.37
CA THR A 543 -31.49 21.25 7.55
C THR A 543 -32.34 21.03 8.80
N MET A 544 -31.85 20.24 9.75
CA MET A 544 -32.58 19.88 10.96
C MET A 544 -32.06 20.63 12.17
N VAL A 545 -32.95 21.32 12.88
CA VAL A 545 -32.69 21.90 14.19
C VAL A 545 -33.17 20.91 15.26
N GLY A 546 -32.33 20.64 16.26
CA GLY A 546 -32.64 19.75 17.38
C GLY A 546 -32.30 20.36 18.73
N ASN A 547 -33.14 20.09 19.73
CA ASN A 547 -32.95 20.63 21.08
C ASN A 547 -31.74 19.98 21.77
N SER A 548 -31.37 18.76 21.37
CA SER A 548 -30.29 18.01 22.01
C SER A 548 -28.89 18.45 21.56
N TYR A 549 -28.76 19.08 20.39
CA TYR A 549 -27.45 19.41 19.81
C TYR A 549 -27.31 20.85 19.33
N THR A 550 -28.28 21.45 18.63
CA THR A 550 -28.03 22.64 17.78
C THR A 550 -27.21 23.76 18.44
N ASN A 551 -27.55 24.21 19.65
CA ASN A 551 -26.73 25.18 20.40
C ASN A 551 -25.70 24.47 21.31
N ARG A 552 -26.04 23.27 21.76
CA ARG A 552 -25.33 22.53 22.81
C ARG A 552 -23.98 21.98 22.38
N VAL A 553 -23.75 21.75 21.08
CA VAL A 553 -22.44 21.28 20.57
C VAL A 553 -21.34 22.30 20.90
N MET A 554 -21.70 23.59 20.91
CA MET A 554 -20.84 24.74 21.15
C MET A 554 -20.93 25.27 22.59
N GLU A 555 -21.79 24.74 23.46
CA GLU A 555 -21.96 25.27 24.83
C GLU A 555 -20.87 24.80 25.81
N SER A 556 -20.28 25.77 26.52
CA SER A 556 -19.20 25.62 27.51
C SER A 556 -19.54 24.73 28.72
N ASN A 557 -20.81 24.69 29.10
CA ASN A 557 -21.32 24.08 30.32
C ASN A 557 -21.81 22.64 30.12
N THR A 558 -21.72 22.12 28.91
CA THR A 558 -22.18 20.77 28.60
C THR A 558 -21.12 19.75 29.01
N THR A 559 -21.46 18.88 29.96
CA THR A 559 -20.91 17.52 29.96
C THR A 559 -21.04 16.95 28.55
N LEU A 560 -20.00 16.25 28.07
CA LEU A 560 -19.97 15.51 26.79
C LEU A 560 -21.37 15.03 26.39
N LEU A 561 -21.87 15.53 25.25
CA LEU A 561 -23.20 15.22 24.77
C LEU A 561 -23.31 13.71 24.53
N PRO A 562 -24.22 13.00 25.21
CA PRO A 562 -24.35 11.56 25.01
C PRO A 562 -24.83 11.28 23.59
N TYR A 563 -24.16 10.36 22.90
CA TYR A 563 -24.57 9.86 21.58
C TYR A 563 -26.07 9.52 21.53
N SER A 564 -26.57 8.82 22.55
CA SER A 564 -27.98 8.39 22.64
C SER A 564 -28.94 9.58 22.71
N TYR A 565 -28.53 10.70 23.29
CA TYR A 565 -29.39 11.86 23.47
C TYR A 565 -29.68 12.56 22.13
N ILE A 566 -28.65 12.66 21.27
CA ILE A 566 -28.79 13.16 19.90
C ILE A 566 -29.52 12.13 19.03
N TRP A 567 -29.07 10.86 19.09
CA TRP A 567 -29.66 9.76 18.34
C TRP A 567 -31.16 9.62 18.57
N ASP A 568 -31.60 9.57 19.83
CA ASP A 568 -33.01 9.36 20.15
C ASP A 568 -33.92 10.48 19.66
N GLU A 569 -33.39 11.70 19.52
CA GLU A 569 -34.13 12.82 18.95
C GLU A 569 -34.31 12.68 17.44
N VAL A 570 -33.26 12.35 16.69
CA VAL A 570 -33.27 12.44 15.21
C VAL A 570 -33.40 11.09 14.48
N LYS A 571 -33.38 9.95 15.19
CA LYS A 571 -33.44 8.60 14.59
C LYS A 571 -34.73 8.29 13.84
N ASP A 572 -35.87 8.84 14.27
CA ASP A 572 -37.19 8.49 13.70
C ASP A 572 -37.41 9.15 12.33
N VAL A 573 -36.48 10.02 11.90
CA VAL A 573 -36.47 10.67 10.60
C VAL A 573 -35.72 9.82 9.56
N LYS A 574 -35.02 8.75 9.97
CA LYS A 574 -34.11 7.95 9.12
C LYS A 574 -34.78 7.10 8.00
N ASP A 575 -36.11 7.05 7.96
CA ASP A 575 -36.85 6.29 6.93
C ASP A 575 -37.56 7.18 5.89
N LEU A 576 -37.36 8.51 5.93
CA LEU A 576 -37.83 9.47 4.93
C LEU A 576 -36.96 9.51 3.66
N TYR A 577 -37.58 9.61 2.49
CA TYR A 577 -36.88 9.69 1.20
C TYR A 577 -35.84 10.84 1.11
N PRO A 578 -36.03 12.01 1.75
CA PRO A 578 -35.06 13.12 1.68
C PRO A 578 -33.81 13.01 2.56
N ILE A 579 -33.66 12.00 3.44
CA ILE A 579 -32.53 11.96 4.41
C ILE A 579 -31.16 11.96 3.75
N LYS A 580 -31.07 11.37 2.56
CA LYS A 580 -29.82 11.30 1.81
C LYS A 580 -29.27 12.66 1.42
N SER A 581 -29.97 13.77 1.67
CA SER A 581 -29.42 15.13 1.55
C SER A 581 -29.70 16.00 2.78
N ASN A 582 -29.90 15.40 3.96
CA ASN A 582 -30.16 16.13 5.19
C ASN A 582 -28.89 16.53 5.92
N PHE A 583 -28.98 17.66 6.63
CA PHE A 583 -27.92 18.23 7.44
C PHE A 583 -28.40 18.46 8.86
N LEU A 584 -27.56 18.14 9.84
CA LEU A 584 -27.80 18.55 11.24
C LEU A 584 -27.30 19.98 11.41
N THR A 585 -28.17 20.89 11.86
CA THR A 585 -27.83 22.31 12.03
C THR A 585 -27.17 22.55 13.39
N VAL A 586 -26.03 23.22 13.38
CA VAL A 586 -25.33 23.74 14.55
C VAL A 586 -25.36 25.25 14.46
N HIS A 587 -25.76 25.92 15.53
CA HIS A 587 -25.68 27.38 15.61
C HIS A 587 -24.38 27.81 16.30
N MET A 588 -23.94 29.00 15.96
CA MET A 588 -22.93 29.71 16.71
C MET A 588 -23.39 29.93 18.16
N HIS A 589 -22.56 29.53 19.12
CA HIS A 589 -22.77 29.81 20.53
C HIS A 589 -21.42 29.94 21.23
N TYR A 590 -21.27 30.85 22.20
CA TYR A 590 -19.99 31.04 22.87
C TYR A 590 -19.62 29.84 23.76
N PRO A 591 -18.51 29.14 23.48
CA PRO A 591 -18.06 27.98 24.26
C PRO A 591 -17.22 28.38 25.46
N GLY A 592 -16.91 29.67 25.68
CA GLY A 592 -15.92 30.09 26.68
C GLY A 592 -14.58 30.46 26.04
N ASP A 593 -13.53 30.58 26.86
CA ASP A 593 -12.22 31.06 26.44
C ASP A 593 -11.56 30.13 25.39
N PHE A 594 -11.16 30.68 24.23
CA PHE A 594 -10.43 29.94 23.17
C PHE A 594 -9.13 29.29 23.63
N TRP A 595 -8.53 29.80 24.71
CA TRP A 595 -7.30 29.30 25.32
C TRP A 595 -7.54 28.25 26.41
N ASP A 596 -8.79 27.99 26.80
CA ASP A 596 -9.12 26.89 27.70
C ASP A 596 -9.21 25.57 26.93
N ASP A 597 -8.14 24.77 27.00
CA ASP A 597 -8.08 23.47 26.32
C ASP A 597 -9.10 22.45 26.84
N ALA A 598 -9.52 22.55 28.10
CA ALA A 598 -10.51 21.62 28.67
C ALA A 598 -11.90 21.90 28.10
N VAL A 599 -12.28 23.17 28.03
CA VAL A 599 -13.52 23.63 27.39
C VAL A 599 -13.57 23.20 25.92
N TRP A 600 -12.53 23.50 25.15
CA TRP A 600 -12.49 23.17 23.73
C TRP A 600 -12.37 21.67 23.46
N GLY A 601 -11.72 20.92 24.35
CA GLY A 601 -11.73 19.45 24.29
C GLY A 601 -13.15 18.87 24.31
N ASN A 602 -14.06 19.45 25.09
CA ASN A 602 -15.48 19.04 25.11
C ASN A 602 -16.20 19.42 23.82
N VAL A 603 -16.01 20.64 23.32
CA VAL A 603 -16.61 21.10 22.05
C VAL A 603 -16.20 20.18 20.90
N ILE A 604 -14.90 19.90 20.75
CA ILE A 604 -14.36 19.01 19.72
C ILE A 604 -14.98 17.61 19.82
N ALA A 605 -15.10 17.07 21.04
CA ALA A 605 -15.71 15.76 21.27
C ALA A 605 -17.23 15.75 20.98
N ASN A 606 -17.93 16.86 21.21
CA ASN A 606 -19.34 17.01 20.87
C ASN A 606 -19.56 17.02 19.35
N PHE A 607 -18.75 17.75 18.58
CA PHE A 607 -18.80 17.72 17.11
C PHE A 607 -18.50 16.33 16.55
N LYS A 608 -17.50 15.66 17.13
CA LYS A 608 -17.18 14.27 16.79
C LYS A 608 -18.38 13.34 17.01
N THR A 609 -19.07 13.50 18.13
CA THR A 609 -20.29 12.73 18.44
C THR A 609 -21.43 13.05 17.46
N LEU A 610 -21.61 14.32 17.11
CA LEU A 610 -22.63 14.75 16.14
C LEU A 610 -22.36 14.17 14.73
N ALA A 611 -21.11 14.25 14.25
CA ALA A 611 -20.70 13.66 12.97
C ALA A 611 -20.92 12.14 12.94
N LYS A 612 -20.66 11.46 14.07
CA LYS A 612 -20.95 10.04 14.21
C LYS A 612 -22.45 9.75 14.10
N VAL A 613 -23.32 10.54 14.76
CA VAL A 613 -24.78 10.36 14.64
C VAL A 613 -25.26 10.62 13.21
N ALA A 614 -24.75 11.67 12.56
CA ALA A 614 -25.07 11.97 11.16
C ALA A 614 -24.73 10.78 10.25
N LYS A 615 -23.52 10.23 10.39
CA LYS A 615 -23.07 9.04 9.66
C LYS A 615 -23.95 7.83 9.91
N ASP A 616 -24.18 7.49 11.18
CA ASP A 616 -24.88 6.26 11.57
C ASP A 616 -26.38 6.29 11.16
N LEU A 617 -26.96 7.49 10.99
CA LEU A 617 -28.32 7.70 10.50
C LEU A 617 -28.42 7.99 9.00
N GLY A 618 -27.30 8.09 8.28
CA GLY A 618 -27.26 8.32 6.84
C GLY A 618 -27.54 9.77 6.39
N TYR A 619 -27.35 10.75 7.26
CA TYR A 619 -27.37 12.18 6.93
C TYR A 619 -26.11 12.53 6.13
N ARG A 620 -26.15 13.60 5.31
CA ARG A 620 -24.98 14.03 4.52
C ARG A 620 -23.91 14.74 5.34
N GLY A 621 -24.33 15.44 6.37
CA GLY A 621 -23.38 16.07 7.27
C GLY A 621 -24.01 17.15 8.10
N ILE A 622 -23.31 18.27 8.23
CA ILE A 622 -23.61 19.31 9.20
C ILE A 622 -23.73 20.65 8.47
N LEU A 623 -24.73 21.44 8.84
CA LEU A 623 -24.78 22.85 8.51
C LEU A 623 -24.37 23.64 9.75
N TYR A 624 -23.34 24.47 9.63
CA TYR A 624 -22.92 25.42 10.64
C TYR A 624 -23.47 26.80 10.27
N ASP A 625 -24.40 27.27 11.08
CA ASP A 625 -25.01 28.58 11.00
C ASP A 625 -24.23 29.51 11.95
N ASP A 626 -23.52 30.46 11.37
CA ASP A 626 -22.64 31.38 12.08
C ASP A 626 -23.34 32.68 12.51
N GLU A 627 -24.68 32.77 12.41
CA GLU A 627 -25.43 33.91 12.91
C GLU A 627 -25.40 34.00 14.44
N ALA A 628 -25.16 35.21 14.95
CA ALA A 628 -25.17 35.51 16.38
C ALA A 628 -26.61 35.83 16.81
N TYR A 629 -27.28 34.84 17.38
CA TYR A 629 -28.71 34.91 17.63
C TYR A 629 -29.10 35.43 19.02
N ASP A 630 -28.21 35.31 19.99
CA ASP A 630 -28.44 35.65 21.40
C ASP A 630 -27.22 36.33 22.03
N VAL A 631 -27.41 36.80 23.27
CA VAL A 631 -26.35 37.49 24.03
C VAL A 631 -25.11 36.62 24.27
N GLU A 632 -25.22 35.30 24.27
CA GLU A 632 -24.08 34.41 24.48
C GLU A 632 -23.29 34.23 23.18
N SER A 633 -23.94 33.88 22.08
CA SER A 633 -23.35 33.85 20.73
C SER A 633 -22.70 35.18 20.35
N HIS A 634 -23.27 36.33 20.74
CA HIS A 634 -22.64 37.65 20.58
C HIS A 634 -21.28 37.77 21.28
N LYS A 635 -21.02 37.03 22.37
CA LYS A 635 -19.70 37.01 23.03
C LYS A 635 -18.63 36.34 22.18
N MET A 636 -19.00 35.46 21.25
CA MET A 636 -18.05 34.84 20.32
C MET A 636 -17.53 35.85 19.30
N ILE A 637 -18.30 36.89 18.99
CA ILE A 637 -18.00 37.89 17.96
C ILE A 637 -17.74 39.31 18.50
N ASN A 638 -17.74 39.52 19.83
CA ASN A 638 -17.65 40.86 20.42
C ASN A 638 -16.25 41.50 20.29
N TYR A 639 -16.20 42.76 19.85
CA TYR A 639 -14.99 43.59 19.84
C TYR A 639 -15.30 45.10 19.96
N LYS A 640 -14.24 45.93 20.05
CA LYS A 640 -14.31 47.38 20.24
C LYS A 640 -14.52 48.15 18.93
N HIS A 641 -15.59 48.93 18.81
CA HIS A 641 -15.84 49.89 17.73
C HIS A 641 -15.53 51.32 18.20
N GLY A 642 -14.34 51.84 17.87
CA GLY A 642 -13.86 53.13 18.37
C GLY A 642 -13.51 53.09 19.85
N ASP A 643 -14.16 53.93 20.67
CA ASP A 643 -14.02 53.92 22.14
C ASP A 643 -15.12 53.12 22.88
N ALA A 644 -16.11 52.59 22.16
CA ALA A 644 -17.20 51.80 22.71
C ALA A 644 -17.10 50.32 22.28
N TRP A 645 -17.53 49.40 23.14
CA TRP A 645 -17.69 47.98 22.79
C TRP A 645 -19.09 47.74 22.21
N TYR A 646 -19.23 46.78 21.29
CA TYR A 646 -20.56 46.38 20.76
C TYR A 646 -21.44 45.79 21.87
N ASP A 647 -20.83 45.02 22.77
CA ASP A 647 -21.37 44.65 24.07
C ASP A 647 -20.28 44.88 25.16
N ASP A 648 -20.56 45.76 26.11
CA ASP A 648 -19.64 46.12 27.21
C ASP A 648 -19.35 44.94 28.15
N ASP A 649 -20.19 43.89 28.15
CA ASP A 649 -20.11 42.69 28.99
C ASP A 649 -19.41 41.49 28.30
N ALA A 650 -19.01 41.62 27.03
CA ALA A 650 -18.47 40.49 26.28
C ALA A 650 -16.92 40.41 26.27
N TYR A 651 -16.38 39.28 25.80
CA TYR A 651 -15.03 38.79 26.10
C TYR A 651 -13.91 39.76 25.69
N LYS A 652 -13.21 40.30 26.68
CA LYS A 652 -12.01 41.12 26.52
C LYS A 652 -10.83 40.24 26.90
N ASN A 653 -10.06 39.73 25.93
CA ASN A 653 -8.77 39.13 26.28
C ASN A 653 -7.66 40.19 26.18
N PRO A 654 -7.25 40.82 27.29
CA PRO A 654 -6.18 41.81 27.26
C PRO A 654 -4.80 41.20 26.99
N ASN A 655 -4.68 39.87 26.91
CA ASN A 655 -3.39 39.18 26.89
C ASN A 655 -2.90 38.79 25.49
N TYR A 656 -3.75 38.80 24.46
CA TYR A 656 -3.38 38.37 23.12
C TYR A 656 -3.79 39.38 22.05
N THR A 657 -2.95 39.50 21.02
CA THR A 657 -3.23 40.32 19.85
C THR A 657 -4.36 39.71 19.01
N PHE A 658 -4.94 40.52 18.13
CA PHE A 658 -5.95 40.08 17.18
C PHE A 658 -5.46 38.88 16.33
N VAL A 659 -4.22 38.96 15.81
CA VAL A 659 -3.59 37.90 15.01
C VAL A 659 -3.40 36.61 15.81
N GLU A 660 -2.88 36.69 17.03
CA GLU A 660 -2.69 35.52 17.90
C GLU A 660 -4.02 34.85 18.24
N HIS A 661 -5.05 35.65 18.49
CA HIS A 661 -6.36 35.13 18.81
C HIS A 661 -7.05 34.53 17.57
N SER A 662 -6.93 35.15 16.39
CA SER A 662 -7.45 34.62 15.11
C SER A 662 -6.80 33.28 14.75
N ALA A 663 -5.47 33.17 14.87
CA ALA A 663 -4.77 31.91 14.69
C ALA A 663 -5.24 30.82 15.68
N LYS A 664 -5.58 31.20 16.92
CA LYS A 664 -6.13 30.27 17.91
C LYS A 664 -7.53 29.79 17.50
N ILE A 665 -8.40 30.67 16.99
CA ILE A 665 -9.72 30.28 16.45
C ILE A 665 -9.55 29.29 15.29
N THR A 666 -8.70 29.61 14.32
CA THR A 666 -8.40 28.72 13.19
C THR A 666 -7.94 27.35 13.66
N ALA A 667 -7.03 27.28 14.63
CA ALA A 667 -6.58 26.01 15.20
C ALA A 667 -7.71 25.21 15.86
N ARG A 668 -8.65 25.86 16.55
CA ARG A 668 -9.80 25.19 17.17
C ARG A 668 -10.77 24.61 16.14
N PHE A 669 -11.08 25.35 15.10
CA PHE A 669 -11.98 24.89 14.04
C PHE A 669 -11.33 23.83 13.15
N GLN A 670 -10.00 23.87 12.96
CA GLN A 670 -9.25 22.76 12.38
C GLN A 670 -9.42 21.48 13.19
N GLN A 671 -9.26 21.55 14.53
CA GLN A 671 -9.45 20.40 15.40
C GLN A 671 -10.89 19.86 15.36
N ILE A 672 -11.89 20.74 15.24
CA ILE A 672 -13.29 20.33 15.05
C ILE A 672 -13.44 19.53 13.76
N MET A 673 -12.95 20.06 12.63
CA MET A 673 -13.08 19.37 11.34
C MET A 673 -12.33 18.04 11.32
N GLU A 674 -11.08 18.00 11.80
CA GLU A 674 -10.30 16.77 11.93
C GLU A 674 -11.04 15.71 12.77
N ALA A 675 -11.68 16.14 13.86
CA ALA A 675 -12.45 15.24 14.71
C ALA A 675 -13.72 14.71 14.01
N MET A 676 -14.45 15.56 13.29
CA MET A 676 -15.62 15.15 12.51
C MET A 676 -15.23 14.16 11.40
N VAL A 677 -14.20 14.50 10.62
CA VAL A 677 -13.69 13.68 9.51
C VAL A 677 -13.15 12.33 10.01
N SER A 678 -12.55 12.29 11.21
CA SER A 678 -12.10 11.02 11.81
C SER A 678 -13.24 10.02 12.05
N GLU A 679 -14.47 10.49 12.25
CA GLU A 679 -15.66 9.64 12.40
C GLU A 679 -16.41 9.46 11.08
N TYR A 680 -16.55 10.55 10.32
CA TYR A 680 -17.26 10.60 9.06
C TYR A 680 -16.35 11.18 7.95
N PRO A 681 -15.54 10.34 7.28
CA PRO A 681 -14.57 10.78 6.29
C PRO A 681 -15.17 11.54 5.10
N ALA A 682 -16.37 11.14 4.67
CA ALA A 682 -17.09 11.72 3.53
C ALA A 682 -18.19 12.72 3.94
N ILE A 683 -17.99 13.46 5.04
CA ILE A 683 -18.95 14.44 5.55
C ILE A 683 -18.99 15.68 4.64
N ASP A 684 -20.20 16.15 4.33
CA ASP A 684 -20.43 17.45 3.69
C ASP A 684 -20.69 18.50 4.80
N VAL A 685 -19.86 19.54 4.87
CA VAL A 685 -20.02 20.65 5.83
C VAL A 685 -20.47 21.91 5.10
N LEU A 686 -21.68 22.37 5.39
CA LEU A 686 -22.24 23.63 4.90
C LEU A 686 -21.95 24.71 5.94
N TYR A 687 -21.42 25.85 5.53
CA TYR A 687 -21.12 26.95 6.44
C TYR A 687 -21.64 28.25 5.81
N TYR A 688 -22.41 29.03 6.55
CA TYR A 688 -22.93 30.32 6.08
C TYR A 688 -21.85 31.40 6.10
N HIS A 689 -20.80 31.21 5.29
CA HIS A 689 -19.64 32.09 5.29
C HIS A 689 -20.03 33.50 4.80
N SER A 690 -20.22 34.38 5.77
CA SER A 690 -20.49 35.80 5.64
C SER A 690 -19.34 36.53 4.93
N PRO A 691 -19.63 37.46 4.01
CA PRO A 691 -20.03 38.80 4.45
C PRO A 691 -21.56 38.96 4.50
N VAL A 692 -22.07 39.43 5.63
CA VAL A 692 -23.49 39.76 5.79
C VAL A 692 -23.66 41.13 5.15
N GLU A 693 -24.66 41.22 4.29
CA GLU A 693 -25.10 42.41 3.55
C GLU A 693 -24.31 42.71 2.26
N GLY A 694 -24.95 42.72 1.09
CA GLY A 694 -26.25 43.33 0.83
C GLY A 694 -26.22 44.86 0.87
N HIS A 695 -25.06 45.49 1.11
CA HIS A 695 -24.87 46.93 0.96
C HIS A 695 -24.33 47.25 -0.44
N ILE A 696 -25.23 47.60 -1.37
CA ILE A 696 -24.84 48.54 -2.43
C ILE A 696 -24.79 49.90 -1.74
N GLU A 697 -23.68 50.23 -1.06
CA GLU A 697 -23.43 51.63 -0.78
C GLU A 697 -23.07 52.30 -2.10
N ALA A 698 -23.94 53.22 -2.50
CA ALA A 698 -24.04 53.76 -3.85
C ALA A 698 -22.85 54.63 -4.31
N ASN A 699 -21.64 54.56 -3.74
CA ASN A 699 -20.60 55.54 -4.08
C ASN A 699 -19.15 55.05 -4.30
N ASP A 700 -18.74 53.85 -3.90
CA ASP A 700 -17.31 53.49 -4.00
C ASP A 700 -17.05 52.48 -5.13
N GLY A 701 -17.28 52.95 -6.36
CA GLY A 701 -17.06 52.17 -7.57
C GLY A 701 -15.58 51.94 -7.89
N ILE A 702 -15.23 50.66 -8.10
CA ILE A 702 -14.21 50.28 -9.08
C ILE A 702 -14.97 49.69 -10.28
N ASN A 703 -14.98 50.44 -11.40
CA ASN A 703 -15.44 50.01 -12.73
C ASN A 703 -16.95 49.74 -12.94
N GLY A 704 -17.85 50.54 -12.35
CA GLY A 704 -19.21 50.69 -12.90
C GLY A 704 -20.13 49.46 -12.86
N HIS A 705 -19.77 48.45 -12.07
CA HIS A 705 -20.63 47.33 -11.69
C HIS A 705 -20.72 47.29 -10.16
N PRO A 706 -21.91 47.44 -9.55
CA PRO A 706 -22.05 47.56 -8.11
C PRO A 706 -22.20 46.17 -7.49
N VAL A 707 -21.10 45.43 -7.30
CA VAL A 707 -21.14 44.17 -6.54
C VAL A 707 -19.89 44.02 -5.68
N VAL A 708 -20.12 43.95 -4.36
CA VAL A 708 -19.20 43.51 -3.28
C VAL A 708 -17.87 44.27 -3.21
N VAL A 709 -17.93 45.57 -2.94
CA VAL A 709 -16.79 46.34 -2.41
C VAL A 709 -16.89 46.61 -0.92
N ASN A 710 -18.07 46.38 -0.33
CA ASN A 710 -18.23 46.38 1.12
C ASN A 710 -18.18 44.93 1.62
N VAL A 711 -17.00 44.30 1.55
CA VAL A 711 -16.51 43.64 2.76
C VAL A 711 -16.27 44.76 3.78
N GLY A 712 -17.33 45.41 4.27
CA GLY A 712 -17.22 46.43 5.30
C GLY A 712 -16.66 45.70 6.51
N LEU A 713 -15.37 45.83 6.84
CA LEU A 713 -14.79 46.97 7.56
C LEU A 713 -15.47 47.26 8.91
N GLU A 714 -16.49 46.48 9.29
CA GLU A 714 -16.79 46.17 10.68
C GLU A 714 -16.14 44.81 10.96
N ARG A 715 -15.19 44.76 11.90
CA ARG A 715 -14.34 43.61 12.26
C ARG A 715 -15.10 42.38 12.80
N GLN A 716 -16.42 42.30 12.62
CA GLN A 716 -17.27 41.16 12.99
C GLN A 716 -16.93 39.93 12.12
N HIS A 717 -16.59 40.15 10.85
CA HIS A 717 -16.39 39.08 9.85
C HIS A 717 -15.00 38.44 9.85
N GLU A 718 -14.01 39.07 10.49
CA GLU A 718 -12.63 38.55 10.49
C GLU A 718 -12.52 37.25 11.33
N TRP A 719 -13.37 37.07 12.34
CA TRP A 719 -13.43 35.86 13.14
C TRP A 719 -14.13 34.71 12.43
N MET A 720 -15.19 34.98 11.67
CA MET A 720 -15.92 34.00 10.86
C MET A 720 -15.00 33.44 9.77
N GLY A 721 -14.20 34.30 9.12
CA GLY A 721 -13.15 33.87 8.20
C GLY A 721 -12.10 32.96 8.85
N ALA A 722 -11.70 33.26 10.10
CA ALA A 722 -10.76 32.41 10.85
C ALA A 722 -11.36 31.02 11.18
N MET A 723 -12.65 30.95 11.50
CA MET A 723 -13.38 29.70 11.74
C MET A 723 -13.48 28.87 10.46
N PHE A 724 -13.93 29.47 9.36
CA PHE A 724 -14.06 28.79 8.06
C PHE A 724 -12.70 28.29 7.56
N THR A 725 -11.66 29.12 7.68
CA THR A 725 -10.28 28.73 7.37
C THR A 725 -9.83 27.55 8.22
N GLY A 726 -10.18 27.53 9.51
CA GLY A 726 -9.93 26.40 10.39
C GLY A 726 -10.57 25.12 9.87
N LEU A 727 -11.86 25.16 9.52
CA LEU A 727 -12.55 24.01 8.94
C LEU A 727 -11.86 23.52 7.66
N LYS A 728 -11.46 24.43 6.75
CA LYS A 728 -10.71 24.08 5.54
C LYS A 728 -9.42 23.32 5.87
N LYS A 729 -8.64 23.79 6.85
CA LYS A 729 -7.36 23.16 7.23
C LYS A 729 -7.52 21.74 7.75
N GLY A 730 -8.66 21.40 8.33
CA GLY A 730 -8.96 20.05 8.82
C GLY A 730 -9.64 19.14 7.80
N LEU A 731 -9.82 19.58 6.54
CA LEU A 731 -10.41 18.76 5.48
C LEU A 731 -9.58 17.49 5.22
N SER A 732 -10.26 16.41 4.83
CA SER A 732 -9.62 15.27 4.17
C SER A 732 -10.07 15.20 2.71
N HIS A 733 -9.38 14.38 1.92
CA HIS A 733 -9.69 14.15 0.50
C HIS A 733 -11.14 13.69 0.21
N GLN A 734 -11.87 13.17 1.20
CA GLN A 734 -13.27 12.72 1.02
C GLN A 734 -14.32 13.70 1.55
N ALA A 735 -13.94 14.60 2.46
CA ALA A 735 -14.86 15.57 3.04
C ALA A 735 -14.98 16.80 2.15
N THR A 736 -16.13 17.46 2.15
CA THR A 736 -16.33 18.69 1.37
C THR A 736 -16.74 19.85 2.26
N LEU A 737 -16.24 21.03 1.95
CA LEU A 737 -16.60 22.29 2.63
C LEU A 737 -17.33 23.19 1.65
N HIS A 738 -18.51 23.64 2.03
CA HIS A 738 -19.41 24.44 1.22
C HIS A 738 -19.56 25.83 1.85
N ASP A 739 -18.99 26.84 1.19
CA ASP A 739 -19.30 28.25 1.42
C ASP A 739 -20.71 28.52 0.86
N MET A 740 -21.69 28.64 1.74
CA MET A 740 -23.09 28.84 1.37
C MET A 740 -23.45 30.30 1.11
N GLY A 741 -22.64 31.25 1.59
CA GLY A 741 -22.97 32.68 1.63
C GLY A 741 -24.23 32.99 2.45
N GLU A 742 -24.38 34.24 2.87
CA GLU A 742 -25.58 34.73 3.57
C GLU A 742 -26.33 35.76 2.71
N ASP A 743 -26.76 35.30 1.53
CA ASP A 743 -27.03 36.15 0.36
C ASP A 743 -28.52 36.52 0.18
N TYR A 744 -29.13 37.19 1.18
CA TYR A 744 -30.58 37.54 1.19
C TYR A 744 -31.08 38.35 -0.02
N ARG A 745 -30.17 39.09 -0.68
CA ARG A 745 -30.51 40.18 -1.61
C ARG A 745 -30.05 39.95 -3.05
N LEU A 746 -29.44 38.80 -3.37
CA LEU A 746 -29.07 38.47 -4.76
C LEU A 746 -30.33 38.19 -5.57
N ARG A 747 -30.43 38.80 -6.75
CA ARG A 747 -31.63 38.72 -7.61
C ARG A 747 -31.29 38.56 -9.08
N THR A 748 -30.24 39.20 -9.60
CA THR A 748 -29.86 39.15 -11.03
C THR A 748 -28.77 38.11 -11.29
N GLN A 749 -28.62 37.67 -12.55
CA GLN A 749 -27.54 36.74 -12.95
C GLN A 749 -26.16 37.32 -12.62
N ALA A 750 -25.93 38.61 -12.88
CA ALA A 750 -24.68 39.29 -12.58
C ALA A 750 -24.35 39.24 -11.08
N HIS A 751 -25.35 39.39 -10.21
CA HIS A 751 -25.11 39.30 -8.76
C HIS A 751 -24.58 37.93 -8.34
N PHE A 752 -25.17 36.85 -8.86
CA PHE A 752 -24.69 35.49 -8.60
C PHE A 752 -23.32 35.24 -9.24
N ASP A 753 -23.07 35.74 -10.44
CA ASP A 753 -21.79 35.61 -11.13
C ASP A 753 -20.64 36.28 -10.36
N ASP A 754 -20.86 37.51 -9.92
CA ASP A 754 -19.88 38.31 -9.19
C ASP A 754 -19.64 37.75 -7.79
N ALA A 755 -20.70 37.37 -7.05
CA ALA A 755 -20.57 36.76 -5.73
C ALA A 755 -19.80 35.42 -5.79
N TYR A 756 -20.09 34.59 -6.79
CA TYR A 756 -19.37 33.35 -7.00
C TYR A 756 -17.91 33.61 -7.35
N ALA A 757 -17.64 34.48 -8.34
CA ALA A 757 -16.29 34.76 -8.78
C ALA A 757 -15.43 35.32 -7.64
N TRP A 758 -16.03 36.16 -6.80
CA TRP A 758 -15.35 36.73 -5.65
C TRP A 758 -15.00 35.68 -4.60
N ARG A 759 -15.98 34.89 -4.15
CA ARG A 759 -15.77 33.84 -3.12
C ARG A 759 -14.88 32.71 -3.60
N LYS A 760 -14.92 32.39 -4.91
CA LYS A 760 -14.15 31.28 -5.48
C LYS A 760 -12.71 31.67 -5.82
N TYR A 761 -12.50 32.87 -6.37
CA TYR A 761 -11.22 33.26 -6.97
C TYR A 761 -10.64 34.56 -6.40
N THR A 762 -11.45 35.61 -6.24
CA THR A 762 -10.93 36.94 -5.88
C THR A 762 -10.48 37.03 -4.43
N ILE A 763 -11.18 36.38 -3.49
CA ILE A 763 -10.86 36.39 -2.06
C ILE A 763 -9.48 35.77 -1.76
N ALA A 764 -9.03 34.83 -2.60
CA ALA A 764 -7.73 34.18 -2.48
C ALA A 764 -6.59 34.96 -3.17
N SER A 765 -6.87 36.10 -3.82
CA SER A 765 -5.84 36.88 -4.52
C SER A 765 -5.04 37.80 -3.59
N ASP A 766 -3.77 38.02 -3.92
CA ASP A 766 -2.88 38.92 -3.17
C ASP A 766 -3.42 40.36 -3.19
N ALA A 767 -3.90 40.85 -4.33
CA ALA A 767 -4.45 42.21 -4.43
C ALA A 767 -5.62 42.47 -3.46
N THR A 768 -6.48 41.48 -3.23
CA THR A 768 -7.59 41.59 -2.27
C THR A 768 -7.08 41.59 -0.83
N ASN A 769 -6.13 40.72 -0.49
CA ASN A 769 -5.61 40.61 0.88
C ASN A 769 -4.63 41.75 1.23
N ASP A 770 -3.89 42.28 0.26
CA ASP A 770 -2.95 43.41 0.41
C ASP A 770 -3.70 44.74 0.56
N ALA A 771 -4.91 44.87 -0.01
CA ALA A 771 -5.77 46.04 0.21
C ALA A 771 -6.28 46.13 1.68
N VAL A 772 -6.34 45.00 2.38
CA VAL A 772 -6.69 44.90 3.81
C VAL A 772 -5.44 45.12 4.71
N ASP A 773 -4.25 45.21 4.11
CA ASP A 773 -2.93 45.21 4.77
C ASP A 773 -2.43 46.60 5.25
N ALA A 774 -3.33 47.48 5.70
CA ALA A 774 -2.89 48.65 6.48
C ALA A 774 -2.57 48.28 7.94
N THR A 775 -3.00 47.10 8.43
CA THR A 775 -2.82 46.66 9.83
C THR A 775 -2.57 45.14 10.04
N GLN A 776 -2.13 44.37 9.03
CA GLN A 776 -1.82 42.91 9.13
C GLN A 776 -3.02 41.98 9.40
N HIS A 777 -4.18 42.24 8.82
CA HIS A 777 -5.36 41.38 8.97
C HIS A 777 -5.65 40.67 7.64
N TRP A 778 -5.04 39.51 7.39
CA TRP A 778 -5.38 38.74 6.20
C TRP A 778 -6.75 38.07 6.38
N ILE A 779 -7.61 38.16 5.38
CA ILE A 779 -8.88 37.43 5.34
C ILE A 779 -8.58 35.92 5.18
N LEU A 780 -7.59 35.59 4.34
CA LEU A 780 -7.09 34.24 4.15
C LEU A 780 -5.57 34.18 4.32
N PRO A 781 -5.05 33.28 5.19
CA PRO A 781 -3.61 33.04 5.32
C PRO A 781 -2.97 32.66 3.98
N LEU A 782 -1.74 33.11 3.74
CA LEU A 782 -1.03 32.95 2.46
C LEU A 782 -0.95 31.47 2.03
N GLU A 783 -0.72 30.58 2.99
CA GLU A 783 -0.59 29.14 2.74
C GLU A 783 -1.89 28.47 2.26
N GLU A 784 -3.06 29.06 2.55
CA GLU A 784 -4.36 28.48 2.19
C GLU A 784 -4.87 28.95 0.82
N ARG A 785 -4.30 30.03 0.27
CA ARG A 785 -4.78 30.68 -0.95
C ARG A 785 -4.65 29.79 -2.19
N ALA A 786 -3.56 29.03 -2.29
CA ALA A 786 -3.25 28.25 -3.48
C ALA A 786 -4.24 27.10 -3.73
N SER A 787 -4.80 26.49 -2.67
CA SER A 787 -5.75 25.39 -2.76
C SER A 787 -7.21 25.79 -2.55
N TRP A 788 -7.48 27.07 -2.28
CA TRP A 788 -8.82 27.57 -1.96
C TRP A 788 -9.86 27.24 -3.03
N ALA A 789 -9.58 27.59 -4.29
CA ALA A 789 -10.52 27.40 -5.39
C ALA A 789 -10.84 25.92 -5.67
N THR A 790 -9.93 25.01 -5.33
CA THR A 790 -10.10 23.57 -5.54
C THR A 790 -10.75 22.85 -4.36
N GLU A 791 -10.55 23.32 -3.13
CA GLU A 791 -11.01 22.65 -1.91
C GLU A 791 -12.34 23.21 -1.37
N VAL A 792 -12.68 24.46 -1.68
CA VAL A 792 -13.91 25.11 -1.18
C VAL A 792 -14.96 25.19 -2.27
N HIS A 793 -16.16 24.65 -2.01
CA HIS A 793 -17.29 24.73 -2.91
C HIS A 793 -18.14 25.98 -2.64
N VAL A 794 -18.48 26.76 -3.66
CA VAL A 794 -19.30 27.98 -3.51
C VAL A 794 -20.76 27.70 -3.86
N ASN A 795 -21.65 28.06 -2.95
CA ASN A 795 -23.08 27.72 -2.95
C ASN A 795 -23.87 28.94 -2.47
N PHE A 796 -25.21 28.85 -2.49
CA PHE A 796 -26.07 29.99 -2.19
C PHE A 796 -27.21 29.66 -1.23
N MET A 797 -27.44 30.52 -0.25
CA MET A 797 -28.70 30.62 0.47
C MET A 797 -29.64 31.61 -0.22
N VAL A 798 -30.90 31.24 -0.38
CA VAL A 798 -31.95 32.08 -0.97
C VAL A 798 -33.08 32.29 0.04
N SER A 799 -33.47 33.55 0.22
CA SER A 799 -34.57 33.98 1.10
C SER A 799 -35.57 34.88 0.39
N ASN A 800 -36.82 34.87 0.86
CA ASN A 800 -37.88 35.75 0.41
C ASN A 800 -38.01 37.06 1.22
N GLU A 801 -37.03 37.39 2.08
CA GLU A 801 -37.03 38.63 2.87
C GLU A 801 -37.21 39.88 1.97
N PRO A 802 -38.14 40.80 2.31
CA PRO A 802 -38.28 42.05 1.58
C PRO A 802 -37.07 42.95 1.79
N LEU A 803 -36.68 43.70 0.75
CA LEU A 803 -35.64 44.72 0.85
C LEU A 803 -36.16 45.88 1.72
N ALA A 804 -35.44 46.26 2.78
CA ALA A 804 -35.77 47.47 3.53
C ALA A 804 -35.70 48.67 2.59
N SER A 805 -36.86 49.30 2.39
CA SER A 805 -37.08 50.45 1.51
C SER A 805 -36.27 51.64 2.01
N ASP A 806 -35.43 52.21 1.12
CA ASP A 806 -35.12 53.65 0.97
C ASP A 806 -33.87 53.88 0.08
N SER A 807 -33.01 52.86 -0.10
CA SER A 807 -31.71 53.01 -0.79
C SER A 807 -31.62 52.45 -2.21
N TYR A 808 -32.68 51.82 -2.75
CA TYR A 808 -32.63 51.01 -3.98
C TYR A 808 -33.81 51.29 -4.94
N PRO A 809 -33.75 52.34 -5.77
CA PRO A 809 -34.87 52.75 -6.63
C PRO A 809 -35.14 51.83 -7.82
N GLU A 810 -34.23 50.91 -8.16
CA GLU A 810 -34.43 49.92 -9.23
C GLU A 810 -35.28 48.69 -8.82
N PHE A 811 -35.55 48.51 -7.52
CA PHE A 811 -36.37 47.43 -7.00
C PHE A 811 -37.63 48.00 -6.36
N ASP A 812 -38.77 47.35 -6.57
CA ASP A 812 -40.03 47.76 -5.96
C ASP A 812 -40.01 47.45 -4.46
N THR A 813 -39.52 48.42 -3.69
CA THR A 813 -39.44 48.37 -2.23
C THR A 813 -40.81 48.46 -1.54
N THR A 814 -41.90 48.57 -2.32
CA THR A 814 -43.27 48.66 -1.83
C THR A 814 -44.09 47.40 -2.08
N ASN A 815 -43.55 46.41 -2.81
CA ASN A 815 -44.22 45.15 -3.11
C ASN A 815 -43.46 43.93 -2.57
N THR A 816 -44.23 43.01 -1.98
CA THR A 816 -43.84 41.63 -1.71
C THR A 816 -43.12 41.02 -2.92
N VAL A 817 -41.97 40.36 -2.71
CA VAL A 817 -41.27 39.63 -3.78
C VAL A 817 -42.27 38.67 -4.45
N GLY A 818 -42.51 38.86 -5.75
CA GLY A 818 -43.47 38.04 -6.47
C GLY A 818 -42.95 36.61 -6.66
N LEU A 819 -43.86 35.66 -6.87
CA LEU A 819 -43.52 34.25 -7.17
C LEU A 819 -42.53 34.11 -8.33
N ASN A 820 -42.68 34.92 -9.38
CA ASN A 820 -41.79 34.88 -10.54
C ASN A 820 -40.37 35.35 -10.21
N ASP A 821 -40.24 36.33 -9.31
CA ASP A 821 -38.93 36.85 -8.90
C ASP A 821 -38.20 35.80 -8.04
N MET A 822 -38.92 35.13 -7.14
CA MET A 822 -38.35 34.04 -6.35
C MET A 822 -38.01 32.81 -7.17
N LYS A 823 -38.87 32.43 -8.12
CA LYS A 823 -38.59 31.38 -9.09
C LYS A 823 -37.27 31.65 -9.80
N THR A 824 -37.16 32.84 -10.40
CA THR A 824 -35.98 33.24 -11.16
C THR A 824 -34.73 33.30 -10.28
N THR A 825 -34.86 33.76 -9.03
CA THR A 825 -33.75 33.83 -8.08
C THR A 825 -33.26 32.43 -7.69
N LEU A 826 -34.17 31.48 -7.43
CA LEU A 826 -33.82 30.09 -7.14
C LEU A 826 -33.18 29.39 -8.34
N GLU A 827 -33.70 29.60 -9.55
CA GLU A 827 -33.11 29.06 -10.77
C GLU A 827 -31.67 29.56 -10.98
N ARG A 828 -31.43 30.86 -10.77
CA ARG A 828 -30.07 31.46 -10.88
C ARG A 828 -29.12 30.95 -9.80
N ALA A 829 -29.60 30.81 -8.57
CA ALA A 829 -28.82 30.25 -7.48
C ALA A 829 -28.41 28.79 -7.78
N LEU A 830 -29.33 27.98 -8.30
CA LEU A 830 -29.07 26.60 -8.70
C LEU A 830 -28.09 26.54 -9.88
N ASP A 831 -28.27 27.39 -10.88
CA ASP A 831 -27.37 27.47 -12.05
C ASP A 831 -25.94 27.84 -11.65
N LYS A 832 -25.77 28.64 -10.59
CA LYS A 832 -24.45 29.14 -10.18
C LYS A 832 -23.78 28.39 -9.05
N SER A 833 -24.53 27.80 -8.12
CA SER A 833 -23.97 27.02 -6.99
C SER A 833 -23.10 25.88 -7.50
N ASP A 834 -22.15 25.39 -6.71
CA ASP A 834 -21.38 24.18 -7.01
C ASP A 834 -22.23 22.91 -6.79
N LYS A 835 -23.03 22.88 -5.73
CA LYS A 835 -23.80 21.68 -5.32
C LYS A 835 -25.10 21.94 -4.58
N TYR A 836 -25.15 22.90 -3.65
CA TYR A 836 -26.28 23.11 -2.75
C TYR A 836 -26.91 24.48 -2.95
N VAL A 837 -28.24 24.54 -2.87
CA VAL A 837 -28.96 25.78 -2.61
C VAL A 837 -29.83 25.56 -1.39
N THR A 838 -29.64 26.36 -0.34
CA THR A 838 -30.56 26.36 0.80
C THR A 838 -31.65 27.39 0.60
N PHE A 839 -32.90 26.98 0.70
CA PHE A 839 -34.05 27.88 0.60
C PHE A 839 -34.71 28.04 1.97
N TYR A 840 -34.89 29.28 2.39
CA TYR A 840 -35.65 29.64 3.58
C TYR A 840 -36.57 30.83 3.24
N SER A 841 -37.56 31.09 4.10
CA SER A 841 -38.40 32.27 3.99
C SER A 841 -38.59 32.89 5.35
N ALA A 842 -38.20 34.15 5.49
CA ALA A 842 -38.24 34.84 6.76
C ALA A 842 -39.54 35.58 7.00
N SER A 843 -39.88 35.67 8.28
CA SER A 843 -40.96 36.52 8.76
C SER A 843 -40.36 37.76 9.44
N SER A 844 -40.35 38.90 8.75
CA SER A 844 -40.39 40.18 9.48
C SER A 844 -41.86 40.41 9.84
N SER A 845 -42.15 40.49 11.14
CA SER A 845 -43.44 40.87 11.73
C SER A 845 -44.50 41.50 10.78
N ASP A 846 -45.70 40.91 10.83
CA ASP A 846 -46.99 41.42 10.33
C ASP A 846 -47.24 41.52 8.81
N ASN A 847 -47.99 40.50 8.37
CA ASN A 847 -49.18 40.59 7.52
C ASN A 847 -49.12 40.48 5.99
N LYS A 848 -47.98 40.42 5.30
CA LYS A 848 -47.98 40.04 3.87
C LYS A 848 -46.69 39.33 3.43
N GLY A 849 -46.73 37.99 3.37
CA GLY A 849 -45.76 37.15 2.66
C GLY A 849 -44.49 36.78 3.43
N GLY A 850 -44.50 35.66 4.16
CA GLY A 850 -43.30 35.08 4.77
C GLY A 850 -43.60 34.15 5.95
N ARG A 851 -44.11 32.94 5.67
CA ARG A 851 -44.26 31.80 6.61
C ARG A 851 -44.14 30.42 5.93
N ILE A 852 -43.68 30.38 4.69
CA ILE A 852 -43.75 29.22 3.79
C ILE A 852 -43.01 27.97 4.33
N PRO A 853 -41.81 28.03 4.92
CA PRO A 853 -41.03 26.84 5.27
C PRO A 853 -41.60 26.12 6.50
N LEU A 854 -42.06 26.87 7.50
CA LEU A 854 -42.65 26.31 8.72
C LEU A 854 -44.03 25.73 8.43
N ASP A 855 -44.83 26.39 7.58
CA ASP A 855 -46.15 25.93 7.17
C ASP A 855 -46.08 24.64 6.33
N TRP A 856 -44.99 24.42 5.59
CA TRP A 856 -44.75 23.15 4.87
C TRP A 856 -44.35 22.00 5.80
N LEU A 857 -44.00 22.32 7.05
CA LEU A 857 -43.61 21.34 8.06
C LEU A 857 -44.68 21.17 9.17
N ASN A 858 -45.60 22.13 9.34
CA ASN A 858 -46.66 22.18 10.35
C ASN A 858 -48.08 21.90 9.81
N ASP A 859 -49.05 21.66 10.70
CA ASP A 859 -50.42 21.22 10.39
C ASP A 859 -51.37 22.38 10.00
N PRO A 860 -52.15 22.30 8.89
CA PRO A 860 -53.23 23.24 8.58
C PRO A 860 -54.33 23.34 9.67
N ALA A 861 -54.51 22.29 10.49
CA ALA A 861 -55.58 22.20 11.48
C ALA A 861 -55.22 22.74 12.88
N THR A 862 -53.93 22.95 13.19
CA THR A 862 -53.52 23.61 14.45
C THR A 862 -53.53 25.14 14.36
N HIS A 863 -53.70 25.71 13.16
CA HIS A 863 -53.94 27.14 12.92
C HIS A 863 -55.44 27.47 12.85
N ALA A 864 -56.24 26.90 13.76
CA ALA A 864 -57.69 27.06 13.75
C ALA A 864 -58.24 28.16 14.69
N ASP A 865 -57.44 28.81 15.55
CA ASP A 865 -58.00 29.62 16.65
C ASP A 865 -57.58 31.11 16.75
N ASP A 866 -56.84 31.68 15.78
CA ASP A 866 -56.62 33.15 15.73
C ASP A 866 -57.24 33.84 14.51
N GLY A 867 -57.98 33.09 13.68
CA GLY A 867 -58.59 33.63 12.45
C GLY A 867 -57.62 33.83 11.29
N SER A 868 -56.36 33.43 11.43
CA SER A 868 -55.35 33.42 10.37
C SER A 868 -55.10 31.99 9.87
N ALA A 869 -56.10 31.41 9.22
CA ALA A 869 -55.95 30.15 8.50
C ALA A 869 -55.04 30.39 7.27
N TYR A 870 -53.72 30.35 7.48
CA TYR A 870 -52.74 30.36 6.40
C TYR A 870 -52.75 28.97 5.75
N SER A 871 -53.70 28.75 4.84
CA SER A 871 -53.57 27.66 3.88
C SER A 871 -52.26 27.86 3.13
N LEU A 872 -51.44 26.81 3.04
CA LEU A 872 -50.35 26.70 2.08
C LEU A 872 -50.76 27.38 0.78
N ASP A 873 -50.13 28.50 0.43
CA ASP A 873 -50.43 29.17 -0.83
C ASP A 873 -49.98 28.21 -1.95
N PRO A 874 -50.93 27.60 -2.69
CA PRO A 874 -50.61 26.57 -3.68
C PRO A 874 -49.63 27.08 -4.73
N ASP A 875 -49.58 28.38 -4.94
CA ASP A 875 -48.76 29.02 -5.95
C ASP A 875 -47.26 28.95 -5.59
N TRP A 876 -46.90 29.01 -4.30
CA TRP A 876 -45.50 28.87 -3.84
C TRP A 876 -45.00 27.43 -3.94
N LYS A 877 -45.85 26.46 -3.57
CA LYS A 877 -45.50 25.04 -3.71
C LYS A 877 -45.31 24.68 -5.18
N ALA A 878 -46.25 25.09 -6.05
CA ALA A 878 -46.16 24.88 -7.49
C ALA A 878 -44.90 25.54 -8.09
N MET A 879 -44.53 26.73 -7.62
CA MET A 879 -43.30 27.41 -8.04
C MET A 879 -42.05 26.59 -7.70
N VAL A 880 -41.91 26.08 -6.47
CA VAL A 880 -40.75 25.26 -6.10
C VAL A 880 -40.77 23.90 -6.81
N GLU A 881 -41.93 23.28 -6.99
CA GLU A 881 -42.07 22.04 -7.78
C GLU A 881 -41.59 22.24 -9.22
N ASP A 882 -41.91 23.39 -9.83
CA ASP A 882 -41.48 23.73 -11.18
C ASP A 882 -39.96 23.97 -11.23
N VAL A 883 -39.38 24.72 -10.29
CA VAL A 883 -37.92 24.89 -10.20
C VAL A 883 -37.21 23.55 -10.00
N TYR A 884 -37.68 22.75 -9.04
CA TYR A 884 -37.11 21.43 -8.73
C TYR A 884 -37.19 20.50 -9.94
N THR A 885 -38.33 20.45 -10.62
CA THR A 885 -38.49 19.64 -11.83
C THR A 885 -37.59 20.11 -12.96
N ASN A 886 -37.39 21.42 -13.12
CA ASN A 886 -36.66 21.98 -14.27
C ASN A 886 -35.14 22.12 -14.06
N LYS A 887 -34.67 22.20 -12.82
CA LYS A 887 -33.26 22.48 -12.48
C LYS A 887 -32.60 21.41 -11.62
N VAL A 888 -33.39 20.58 -10.95
CA VAL A 888 -32.89 19.56 -10.00
C VAL A 888 -33.10 18.15 -10.56
N LEU A 889 -34.30 17.82 -11.07
CA LEU A 889 -34.60 16.50 -11.67
C LEU A 889 -34.21 16.38 -13.15
N LYS A 890 -34.24 17.49 -13.87
CA LYS A 890 -33.67 17.63 -15.22
C LYS A 890 -32.26 18.14 -15.10
#